data_AF-A0A954PPR0-F1
#
_entry.id   AF-A0A954PPR0-F1
#
_cell.length_a   1.000
_cell.length_b   1.000
_cell.length_c   1.000
_cell.angle_alpha   90.00
_cell.angle_beta   90.00
_cell.angle_gamma   90.00
#
_symmetry.space_group_name_H-M   'P 1'
#
loop_
_entity.id
_entity.type
_entity.pdbx_description
1 polymer ?
#
loop_
_entity_poly.entity_id
_entity_poly.type
_entity_poly.pdbx_seq_one_letter_code
_entity_poly.pdbx_strand_id
1 'polypeptide(L)'
;RDGEMVLATYGKSTGFCIDPIEKKPLHHFYPGTAVLSFGTAGCNLGCKFCQNWDISKSREVQRLSARAEPETIAHAARETGCRSVAFTYNDPVVWAEYAIDTARACRAADIRTVAVTAGYICPQARGEFFAEMDAANIDLKAFTEDFYHKITYSHLQPVLETIEYLKRETDVWFELTNLVIPGLNDDPDELRRMCDWILQAVGDEVPVHFSAFHPDFRLRDRGPTPPETLDMAYDIARAAGLKYPYVGNTHNVPRQSTHCPHCGRLLIERDWYQLGIYALDEAGRCRECQAKIPGHFDSRPGQWGATRRPIHIEDYATNSIPQFAEPPPEVYALKDVTVTSTDANAPSSSSVASSASVSSKPLQLAGLSAERRQIILKMASNCVAQAVTGQALPAPPEALEAWTQSMVMGVFVTLKRGDVLRGCCGVLGKPMPLAAAVASAANRTARDDQRMAPISPCELAFLNIDVTLLGPFTKIEAAGTARAETIQIGKHGLLVQRGQKNGLLLPSVAVERKWGAVRFLQAVCGKAGLPSGAWESEDTTVMRFDGETLSSPLAEQLPINLPNERELPLTAEQVAAYAQVAGQNISALVTGGTPSYVVPHLPDLNVNAIVLSMQWGSEEHPEEIQQGSALQVSFRPGVALQSTLYQMCQQAAAMFQQQRFNGQVQVGLSLGFDPAMHGQGVHADLQGVDPAVRALVISDKTHCGFGFDPEKSIEELQEQLRQRLPISSRDASVYTLHMLSTLPSVICVSGPSPLPARGVRPAAVAGKFYPAEDAARRALVADLLPADEVTQCQPLAVMVPHAGLKYSGRVAANVWRRIENLADQTLIIISPKHTHAGVNWSVSPFDSWQLSKTLAFASDSELAQRLCDEVDPLQLDAAAHQNEHGIEVQLPLLEKLAPTAKVVGLALQGGSWEDIQAAAKQLAGLLQSLTPRPLLVISSDMNHFANDAENRRLDRLALDALNSGDPQRLLETCTTHEISMCGLVPAVLVLETLRQLGQPFHVEEVDYATSAEISGDKSRVVGYAGALIVAD
;
A
#
# COMPACT_ATOMS: atom_id res chain seq x y z
N ARG A 1 -13.11 -6.77 35.21
CA ARG A 1 -13.40 -8.23 35.29
C ARG A 1 -13.95 -8.46 36.69
N ASP A 2 -15.11 -9.10 36.83
CA ASP A 2 -15.76 -9.37 38.13
C ASP A 2 -15.97 -8.12 39.03
N GLY A 3 -16.31 -6.98 38.43
CA GLY A 3 -16.50 -5.70 39.15
C GLY A 3 -15.22 -4.89 39.38
N GLU A 4 -14.05 -5.44 39.07
CA GLU A 4 -12.76 -4.76 39.24
C GLU A 4 -12.22 -4.20 37.91
N MET A 5 -11.50 -3.08 38.00
CA MET A 5 -10.76 -2.51 36.87
C MET A 5 -9.46 -3.30 36.69
N VAL A 6 -9.21 -3.83 35.49
CA VAL A 6 -8.04 -4.65 35.20
C VAL A 6 -7.36 -4.19 33.92
N LEU A 7 -6.03 -4.18 33.90
CA LEU A 7 -5.25 -3.83 32.72
C LEU A 7 -5.23 -5.01 31.73
N ALA A 8 -6.01 -4.92 30.66
CA ALA A 8 -6.14 -6.01 29.67
C ALA A 8 -4.83 -6.31 28.90
N THR A 9 -3.90 -5.36 28.87
CA THR A 9 -2.58 -5.40 28.23
C THR A 9 -1.46 -5.85 29.17
N TYR A 10 -1.73 -6.10 30.46
CA TYR A 10 -0.69 -6.55 31.39
C TYR A 10 -0.03 -7.84 30.90
N GLY A 11 1.31 -7.88 30.92
CA GLY A 11 2.11 -9.01 30.46
C GLY A 11 2.07 -9.24 28.94
N LYS A 12 1.61 -8.26 28.15
CA LYS A 12 1.44 -8.38 26.68
C LYS A 12 2.10 -7.21 25.97
N SER A 13 2.97 -7.50 25.01
CA SER A 13 3.66 -6.46 24.24
C SER A 13 3.55 -6.68 22.74
N THR A 14 3.36 -5.59 21.99
CA THR A 14 3.28 -5.56 20.51
C THR A 14 4.59 -5.88 19.80
N GLY A 15 5.67 -6.13 20.55
CA GLY A 15 6.95 -6.61 20.05
C GLY A 15 8.13 -6.08 20.86
N PHE A 16 9.26 -6.76 20.74
CA PHE A 16 10.50 -6.41 21.44
C PHE A 16 11.62 -6.13 20.44
N CYS A 17 12.35 -5.04 20.66
CA CYS A 17 13.47 -4.69 19.81
C CYS A 17 14.57 -4.00 20.60
N ILE A 18 15.82 -4.36 20.34
CA ILE A 18 16.97 -3.64 20.87
C ILE A 18 17.35 -2.56 19.87
N ASP A 19 17.35 -1.32 20.36
CA ASP A 19 17.63 -0.09 19.62
C ASP A 19 18.78 0.68 20.31
N PRO A 20 19.42 1.67 19.65
CA PRO A 20 20.28 2.63 20.33
C PRO A 20 19.49 3.57 21.24
N ILE A 21 20.08 4.00 22.35
CA ILE A 21 19.45 4.95 23.29
C ILE A 21 19.13 6.30 22.63
N GLU A 22 19.91 6.71 21.64
CA GLU A 22 19.67 7.93 20.83
C GLU A 22 18.33 7.91 20.10
N LYS A 23 17.75 6.73 19.84
CA LYS A 23 16.41 6.59 19.26
C LYS A 23 15.28 6.88 20.27
N LYS A 24 15.58 6.90 21.56
CA LYS A 24 14.66 7.33 22.64
C LYS A 24 15.00 8.76 23.07
N PRO A 25 15.14 9.69 22.11
CA PRO A 25 15.89 10.97 22.17
C PRO A 25 16.51 11.31 23.53
N LEU A 26 17.51 10.52 23.93
CA LEU A 26 18.21 10.63 25.21
C LEU A 26 19.71 10.73 24.92
N HIS A 27 20.18 11.94 24.59
CA HIS A 27 21.58 12.17 24.23
C HIS A 27 22.49 12.23 25.45
N HIS A 28 21.96 12.46 26.65
CA HIS A 28 22.70 12.65 27.89
C HIS A 28 22.41 11.54 28.91
N PHE A 29 21.93 10.37 28.45
CA PHE A 29 21.70 9.20 29.28
C PHE A 29 22.38 7.95 28.68
N TYR A 30 23.57 7.63 29.16
CA TYR A 30 24.43 6.53 28.70
C TYR A 30 24.59 6.43 27.16
N PRO A 31 25.17 7.46 26.51
CA PRO A 31 25.23 7.53 25.04
C PRO A 31 25.91 6.32 24.38
N GLY A 32 25.34 5.85 23.27
CA GLY A 32 25.84 4.73 22.45
C GLY A 32 25.49 3.34 22.99
N THR A 33 24.77 3.26 24.12
CA THR A 33 24.36 1.98 24.71
C THR A 33 23.12 1.40 24.04
N ALA A 34 22.94 0.08 24.20
CA ALA A 34 21.77 -0.66 23.74
C ALA A 34 20.62 -0.53 24.74
N VAL A 35 19.39 -0.33 24.22
CA VAL A 35 18.16 -0.29 25.00
C VAL A 35 17.12 -1.27 24.46
N LEU A 36 16.61 -2.15 25.34
CA LEU A 36 15.52 -3.06 25.00
C LEU A 36 14.19 -2.30 25.03
N SER A 37 13.52 -2.22 23.89
CA SER A 37 12.35 -1.36 23.67
C SER A 37 11.09 -2.19 23.43
N PHE A 38 10.02 -1.86 24.14
CA PHE A 38 8.72 -2.49 23.97
C PHE A 38 7.56 -1.55 24.31
N GLY A 39 6.37 -1.92 23.84
CA GLY A 39 5.12 -1.21 24.10
C GLY A 39 3.92 -2.14 24.12
N THR A 40 2.77 -1.62 24.53
CA THR A 40 1.48 -2.32 24.49
C THR A 40 0.61 -1.78 23.35
N ALA A 41 -0.66 -2.19 23.26
CA ALA A 41 -1.60 -1.62 22.30
C ALA A 41 -2.43 -0.49 22.93
N GLY A 42 -2.78 0.52 22.13
CA GLY A 42 -3.54 1.71 22.57
C GLY A 42 -2.65 2.88 23.02
N CYS A 43 -3.22 4.07 23.25
CA CYS A 43 -2.52 5.27 23.71
C CYS A 43 -3.53 6.27 24.30
N ASN A 44 -3.12 7.10 25.27
CA ASN A 44 -3.96 8.12 25.93
C ASN A 44 -4.27 9.31 25.01
N LEU A 45 -3.40 9.64 24.06
CA LEU A 45 -3.57 10.78 23.15
C LEU A 45 -4.11 10.35 21.79
N GLY A 46 -4.96 11.18 21.17
CA GLY A 46 -5.58 10.98 19.86
C GLY A 46 -4.78 11.52 18.65
N CYS A 47 -3.45 11.68 18.75
CA CYS A 47 -2.59 12.32 17.75
C CYS A 47 -2.91 11.94 16.28
N LYS A 48 -3.27 12.94 15.46
CA LYS A 48 -3.53 12.77 14.00
C LYS A 48 -2.27 12.45 13.18
N PHE A 49 -1.09 12.78 13.70
CA PHE A 49 0.22 12.59 13.07
C PHE A 49 1.00 11.37 13.59
N CYS A 50 0.35 10.46 14.32
CA CYS A 50 1.07 9.38 15.00
C CYS A 50 1.86 8.50 14.01
N GLN A 51 3.17 8.41 14.20
CA GLN A 51 4.07 7.60 13.36
C GLN A 51 4.07 6.11 13.74
N ASN A 52 3.60 5.78 14.95
CA ASN A 52 3.34 4.41 15.43
C ASN A 52 1.82 4.15 15.52
N TRP A 53 1.03 4.64 14.55
CA TRP A 53 -0.44 4.59 14.62
C TRP A 53 -0.99 3.16 14.58
N ASP A 54 -0.31 2.26 13.89
CA ASP A 54 -0.62 0.83 13.80
C ASP A 54 -0.60 0.15 15.18
N ILE A 55 0.28 0.58 16.10
CA ILE A 55 0.37 0.09 17.48
C ILE A 55 -0.55 0.90 18.41
N SER A 56 -0.43 2.22 18.35
CA SER A 56 -1.08 3.14 19.30
C SER A 56 -2.59 3.35 19.07
N LYS A 57 -3.09 3.02 17.88
CA LYS A 57 -4.53 3.09 17.52
C LYS A 57 -5.17 1.72 17.36
N SER A 58 -4.40 0.64 17.46
CA SER A 58 -4.92 -0.71 17.42
C SER A 58 -5.57 -1.09 18.76
N ARG A 59 -6.73 -1.76 18.66
CA ARG A 59 -7.41 -2.42 19.78
C ARG A 59 -7.15 -3.93 19.82
N GLU A 60 -6.36 -4.46 18.87
CA GLU A 60 -6.08 -5.89 18.75
C GLU A 60 -4.96 -6.37 19.69
N VAL A 61 -5.18 -6.20 21.01
CA VAL A 61 -4.22 -6.58 22.06
C VAL A 61 -3.81 -8.07 21.96
N GLN A 62 -4.71 -8.97 21.53
CA GLN A 62 -4.42 -10.41 21.51
C GLN A 62 -3.66 -10.89 20.27
N ARG A 63 -3.84 -10.25 19.11
CA ARG A 63 -3.23 -10.69 17.83
C ARG A 63 -1.81 -10.17 17.63
N LEU A 64 -1.51 -9.03 18.24
CA LEU A 64 -0.24 -8.33 18.08
C LEU A 64 0.76 -8.62 19.20
N SER A 65 0.37 -9.32 20.28
CA SER A 65 1.17 -9.33 21.50
C SER A 65 1.87 -10.65 21.82
N ALA A 66 3.19 -10.59 21.97
CA ALA A 66 3.94 -11.60 22.70
C ALA A 66 3.65 -11.47 24.20
N ARG A 67 3.56 -12.60 24.91
CA ARG A 67 3.47 -12.59 26.38
C ARG A 67 4.86 -12.49 26.98
N ALA A 68 5.01 -11.61 27.95
CA ALA A 68 6.25 -11.47 28.71
C ALA A 68 5.91 -10.98 30.12
N GLU A 69 6.43 -11.67 31.12
CA GLU A 69 6.37 -11.18 32.50
C GLU A 69 7.50 -10.17 32.75
N PRO A 70 7.34 -9.23 33.70
CA PRO A 70 8.36 -8.27 34.12
C PRO A 70 9.79 -8.84 34.23
N GLU A 71 9.93 -10.00 34.90
CA GLU A 71 11.21 -10.65 35.16
C GLU A 71 11.84 -11.19 33.87
N THR A 72 11.03 -11.70 32.94
CA THR A 72 11.50 -12.17 31.63
C THR A 72 12.10 -11.02 30.82
N ILE A 73 11.50 -9.82 30.89
CA ILE A 73 12.02 -8.64 30.20
C ILE A 73 13.35 -8.20 30.81
N ALA A 74 13.43 -8.12 32.14
CA ALA A 74 14.67 -7.77 32.84
C ALA A 74 15.80 -8.78 32.54
N HIS A 75 15.47 -10.08 32.54
CA HIS A 75 16.39 -11.14 32.17
C HIS A 75 16.88 -11.01 30.72
N ALA A 76 15.96 -10.81 29.77
CA ALA A 76 16.31 -10.62 28.37
C ALA A 76 17.22 -9.39 28.17
N ALA A 77 16.93 -8.27 28.83
CA ALA A 77 17.78 -7.09 28.78
C ALA A 77 19.21 -7.40 29.28
N ARG A 78 19.34 -8.11 30.40
CA ARG A 78 20.64 -8.50 30.97
C ARG A 78 21.42 -9.45 30.05
N GLU A 79 20.80 -10.53 29.59
CA GLU A 79 21.45 -11.54 28.73
C GLU A 79 21.88 -10.96 27.38
N THR A 80 21.16 -9.94 26.90
CA THR A 80 21.48 -9.27 25.64
C THR A 80 22.45 -8.10 25.79
N GLY A 81 22.88 -7.79 27.02
CA GLY A 81 23.82 -6.71 27.31
C GLY A 81 23.21 -5.31 27.16
N CYS A 82 21.89 -5.17 27.25
CA CYS A 82 21.23 -3.88 27.25
C CYS A 82 21.53 -3.14 28.56
N ARG A 83 21.82 -1.84 28.48
CA ARG A 83 22.03 -0.98 29.67
C ARG A 83 20.70 -0.58 30.29
N SER A 84 19.66 -0.52 29.47
CA SER A 84 18.33 -0.07 29.87
C SER A 84 17.20 -0.79 29.14
N VAL A 85 15.99 -0.65 29.69
CA VAL A 85 14.71 -1.00 29.07
C VAL A 85 13.90 0.26 28.86
N ALA A 86 13.33 0.43 27.67
CA ALA A 86 12.47 1.56 27.31
C ALA A 86 11.01 1.13 27.13
N PHE A 87 10.13 1.79 27.89
CA PHE A 87 8.68 1.75 27.75
C PHE A 87 8.27 2.76 26.68
N THR A 88 7.92 2.28 25.49
CA THR A 88 7.81 3.09 24.25
C THR A 88 6.84 2.47 23.24
N TYR A 89 6.91 2.89 21.96
CA TYR A 89 5.98 2.62 20.84
C TYR A 89 4.59 3.23 21.02
N ASN A 90 4.01 3.10 22.20
CA ASN A 90 2.87 3.85 22.70
C ASN A 90 3.20 4.50 24.05
N ASP A 91 2.30 5.35 24.55
CA ASP A 91 2.52 6.05 25.83
C ASP A 91 2.40 5.06 27.01
N PRO A 92 3.43 4.91 27.86
CA PRO A 92 3.41 3.98 29.00
C PRO A 92 2.42 4.34 30.09
N VAL A 93 1.88 5.57 30.11
CA VAL A 93 0.88 5.99 31.09
C VAL A 93 -0.40 5.14 31.02
N VAL A 94 -0.79 4.61 29.85
CA VAL A 94 -2.01 3.79 29.74
C VAL A 94 -1.84 2.33 30.18
N TRP A 95 -0.62 1.95 30.59
CA TRP A 95 -0.29 0.63 31.10
C TRP A 95 0.73 0.75 32.24
N ALA A 96 0.56 1.79 33.07
CA ALA A 96 1.50 2.20 34.11
C ALA A 96 1.84 1.06 35.06
N GLU A 97 0.86 0.23 35.44
CA GLU A 97 1.03 -0.91 36.34
C GLU A 97 2.09 -1.89 35.80
N TYR A 98 2.01 -2.22 34.52
CA TYR A 98 2.94 -3.14 33.89
C TYR A 98 4.34 -2.52 33.68
N ALA A 99 4.40 -1.21 33.39
CA ALA A 99 5.67 -0.49 33.32
C ALA A 99 6.37 -0.41 34.69
N ILE A 100 5.63 -0.12 35.76
CA ILE A 100 6.11 -0.04 37.15
C ILE A 100 6.69 -1.39 37.59
N ASP A 101 5.95 -2.48 37.40
CA ASP A 101 6.42 -3.81 37.82
C ASP A 101 7.64 -4.26 37.00
N THR A 102 7.65 -3.99 35.69
CA THR A 102 8.84 -4.23 34.85
C THR A 102 10.03 -3.39 35.30
N ALA A 103 9.81 -2.15 35.72
CA ALA A 103 10.87 -1.29 36.21
C ALA A 103 11.49 -1.80 37.51
N ARG A 104 10.67 -2.30 38.44
CA ARG A 104 11.13 -2.96 39.67
C ARG A 104 11.97 -4.20 39.36
N ALA A 105 11.51 -5.03 38.44
CA ALA A 105 12.26 -6.21 37.99
C ALA A 105 13.60 -5.83 37.33
N CYS A 106 13.62 -4.79 36.50
CA CYS A 106 14.85 -4.27 35.89
C CYS A 106 15.84 -3.76 36.94
N ARG A 107 15.37 -3.02 37.95
CA ARG A 107 16.21 -2.50 39.04
C ARG A 107 16.84 -3.64 39.85
N ALA A 108 16.10 -4.71 40.11
CA ALA A 108 16.64 -5.91 40.77
C ALA A 108 17.76 -6.60 39.95
N ALA A 109 17.79 -6.37 38.63
CA ALA A 109 18.80 -6.88 37.71
C ALA A 109 19.89 -5.87 37.32
N ASP A 110 19.97 -4.70 37.98
CA ASP A 110 20.86 -3.57 37.64
C ASP A 110 20.69 -3.05 36.19
N ILE A 111 19.45 -3.09 35.69
CA ILE A 111 19.05 -2.56 34.38
C ILE A 111 18.28 -1.26 34.59
N ARG A 112 18.66 -0.21 33.86
CA ARG A 112 18.01 1.11 33.95
C ARG A 112 16.67 1.15 33.21
N THR A 113 15.79 2.04 33.61
CA THR A 113 14.43 2.14 33.04
C THR A 113 14.19 3.51 32.41
N VAL A 114 13.56 3.50 31.23
CA VAL A 114 13.31 4.69 30.42
C VAL A 114 11.83 4.78 30.07
N ALA A 115 11.19 5.91 30.38
CA ALA A 115 9.85 6.22 29.90
C ALA A 115 9.91 7.15 28.67
N VAL A 116 9.30 6.74 27.55
CA VAL A 116 9.07 7.63 26.39
C VAL A 116 7.58 7.95 26.34
N THR A 117 7.21 9.17 26.76
CA THR A 117 5.80 9.52 27.05
C THR A 117 5.46 10.93 26.57
N ALA A 118 4.18 11.21 26.34
CA ALA A 118 3.68 12.57 26.13
C ALA A 118 3.63 13.39 27.43
N GLY A 119 3.91 12.79 28.60
CA GLY A 119 3.81 13.46 29.90
C GLY A 119 2.38 13.85 30.28
N TYR A 120 1.38 13.30 29.60
CA TYR A 120 -0.03 13.60 29.84
C TYR A 120 -0.61 12.64 30.90
N ILE A 121 -0.29 12.92 32.15
CA ILE A 121 -0.62 12.12 33.33
C ILE A 121 -1.18 13.01 34.44
N CYS A 122 -2.14 12.50 35.20
CA CYS A 122 -2.72 13.25 36.31
C CYS A 122 -1.76 13.35 37.51
N PRO A 123 -1.86 14.41 38.33
CA PRO A 123 -1.00 14.59 39.50
C PRO A 123 -0.99 13.41 40.47
N GLN A 124 -2.12 12.71 40.62
CA GLN A 124 -2.27 11.59 41.54
C GLN A 124 -1.47 10.34 41.10
N ALA A 125 -1.31 10.12 39.79
CA ALA A 125 -0.65 8.93 39.26
C ALA A 125 0.84 9.15 38.94
N ARG A 126 1.26 10.39 38.64
CA ARG A 126 2.64 10.66 38.18
C ARG A 126 3.71 10.35 39.22
N GLY A 127 3.38 10.47 40.52
CA GLY A 127 4.31 10.17 41.61
C GLY A 127 4.79 8.72 41.58
N GLU A 128 3.84 7.79 41.61
CA GLU A 128 4.13 6.34 41.57
C GLU A 128 4.81 5.92 40.27
N PHE A 129 4.35 6.47 39.13
CA PHE A 129 4.92 6.11 37.82
C PHE A 129 6.39 6.54 37.69
N PHE A 130 6.73 7.79 38.00
CA PHE A 130 8.08 8.30 37.80
C PHE A 130 9.07 7.88 38.90
N ALA A 131 8.61 7.48 40.09
CA ALA A 131 9.50 6.93 41.13
C ALA A 131 10.28 5.69 40.68
N GLU A 132 9.75 4.95 39.70
CA GLU A 132 10.36 3.72 39.19
C GLU A 132 11.20 3.93 37.92
N MET A 133 11.24 5.15 37.37
CA MET A 133 11.96 5.49 36.14
C MET A 133 13.35 6.06 36.46
N ASP A 134 14.40 5.62 35.77
CA ASP A 134 15.72 6.28 35.85
C ASP A 134 15.81 7.48 34.89
N ALA A 135 15.14 7.40 33.74
CA ALA A 135 15.06 8.49 32.78
C ALA A 135 13.71 8.59 32.05
N ALA A 136 13.43 9.78 31.50
CA ALA A 136 12.25 10.04 30.69
C ALA A 136 12.59 10.90 29.46
N ASN A 137 11.98 10.58 28.32
CA ASN A 137 11.84 11.54 27.24
C ASN A 137 10.37 12.00 27.18
N ILE A 138 10.16 13.31 27.30
CA ILE A 138 8.82 13.91 27.26
C ILE A 138 8.58 14.57 25.91
N ASP A 139 7.58 14.09 25.17
CA ASP A 139 7.12 14.72 23.93
C ASP A 139 6.30 15.98 24.23
N LEU A 140 6.94 17.16 24.18
CA LEU A 140 6.26 18.44 24.17
C LEU A 140 5.80 18.73 22.72
N LYS A 141 4.58 18.31 22.39
CA LYS A 141 4.12 18.18 21.00
C LYS A 141 3.89 19.52 20.29
N ALA A 142 3.57 20.56 21.03
CA ALA A 142 3.42 21.94 20.56
C ALA A 142 3.43 22.89 21.78
N PHE A 143 3.29 24.18 21.55
CA PHE A 143 3.20 25.18 22.63
C PHE A 143 1.96 26.07 22.49
N THR A 144 0.87 25.46 21.99
CA THR A 144 -0.45 26.08 21.88
C THR A 144 -1.56 25.11 22.27
N GLU A 145 -2.58 25.64 22.92
CA GLU A 145 -3.73 24.83 23.34
C GLU A 145 -4.60 24.38 22.17
N ASP A 146 -4.64 25.18 21.09
CA ASP A 146 -5.38 24.84 19.87
C ASP A 146 -4.82 23.57 19.22
N PHE A 147 -3.49 23.43 19.16
CA PHE A 147 -2.84 22.22 18.65
C PHE A 147 -3.22 21.01 19.51
N TYR A 148 -3.12 21.13 20.84
CA TYR A 148 -3.44 20.03 21.74
C TYR A 148 -4.91 19.60 21.61
N HIS A 149 -5.84 20.55 21.54
CA HIS A 149 -7.25 20.26 21.38
C HIS A 149 -7.60 19.62 20.02
N LYS A 150 -7.08 20.18 18.91
CA LYS A 150 -7.49 19.77 17.55
C LYS A 150 -6.66 18.63 16.96
N ILE A 151 -5.40 18.48 17.36
CA ILE A 151 -4.46 17.56 16.74
C ILE A 151 -4.19 16.35 17.63
N THR A 152 -4.10 16.53 18.94
CA THR A 152 -3.82 15.43 19.90
C THR A 152 -5.01 15.02 20.74
N TYR A 153 -6.10 15.81 20.74
CA TYR A 153 -7.29 15.62 21.57
C TYR A 153 -6.94 15.55 23.07
N SER A 154 -6.09 16.47 23.51
CA SER A 154 -5.63 16.61 24.88
C SER A 154 -5.43 18.08 25.25
N HIS A 155 -4.78 18.35 26.38
CA HIS A 155 -4.48 19.70 26.88
C HIS A 155 -2.96 19.89 27.08
N LEU A 156 -2.44 21.10 26.86
CA LEU A 156 -1.03 21.44 27.02
C LEU A 156 -0.63 21.46 28.50
N GLN A 157 -1.47 22.08 29.34
CA GLN A 157 -1.15 22.38 30.73
C GLN A 157 -0.72 21.13 31.56
N PRO A 158 -1.39 19.96 31.47
CA PRO A 158 -0.94 18.77 32.20
C PRO A 158 0.46 18.27 31.81
N VAL A 159 0.89 18.49 30.57
CA VAL A 159 2.24 18.15 30.12
C VAL A 159 3.26 19.09 30.74
N LEU A 160 2.98 20.40 30.73
CA LEU A 160 3.84 21.41 31.35
C LEU A 160 4.03 21.16 32.85
N GLU A 161 2.95 20.85 33.56
CA GLU A 161 3.00 20.52 34.99
C GLU A 161 3.81 19.26 35.27
N THR A 162 3.76 18.27 34.37
CA THR A 162 4.57 17.05 34.50
C THR A 162 6.05 17.32 34.26
N ILE A 163 6.40 18.18 33.30
CA ILE A 163 7.78 18.62 33.07
C ILE A 163 8.33 19.39 34.29
N GLU A 164 7.55 20.30 34.87
CA GLU A 164 7.94 21.01 36.10
C GLU A 164 8.11 20.05 37.30
N TYR A 165 7.18 19.10 37.44
CA TYR A 165 7.24 18.06 38.47
C TYR A 165 8.54 17.25 38.39
N LEU A 166 8.93 16.79 37.19
CA LEU A 166 10.18 16.05 36.99
C LEU A 166 11.41 16.87 37.40
N LYS A 167 11.41 18.17 37.15
CA LYS A 167 12.55 19.02 37.53
C LYS A 167 12.61 19.32 39.03
N ARG A 168 11.46 19.53 39.68
CA ARG A 168 11.37 20.08 41.03
C ARG A 168 11.24 19.03 42.12
N GLU A 169 10.67 17.88 41.78
CA GLU A 169 10.19 16.90 42.76
C GLU A 169 10.79 15.49 42.55
N THR A 170 11.59 15.26 41.50
CA THR A 170 12.21 13.95 41.24
C THR A 170 13.69 14.05 40.86
N ASP A 171 14.39 12.92 40.95
CA ASP A 171 15.77 12.74 40.47
C ASP A 171 15.83 12.09 39.07
N VAL A 172 14.69 11.97 38.38
CA VAL A 172 14.59 11.32 37.06
C VAL A 172 15.32 12.19 36.04
N TRP A 173 16.27 11.61 35.31
CA TRP A 173 16.89 12.33 34.19
C TRP A 173 15.88 12.50 33.06
N PHE A 174 15.66 13.72 32.56
CA PHE A 174 14.74 13.90 31.45
C PHE A 174 15.23 14.82 30.35
N GLU A 175 14.76 14.53 29.14
CA GLU A 175 14.99 15.32 27.93
C GLU A 175 13.64 15.57 27.25
N LEU A 176 13.55 16.66 26.49
CA LEU A 176 12.32 17.06 25.82
C LEU A 176 12.42 16.84 24.32
N THR A 177 11.35 16.35 23.69
CA THR A 177 11.27 16.22 22.24
C THR A 177 10.09 17.02 21.70
N ASN A 178 10.35 17.81 20.65
CA ASN A 178 9.33 18.46 19.85
C ASN A 178 9.41 17.95 18.41
N LEU A 179 8.37 17.26 17.95
CA LEU A 179 8.22 16.87 16.55
C LEU A 179 7.69 18.10 15.80
N VAL A 180 8.52 18.70 14.96
CA VAL A 180 8.18 19.92 14.21
C VAL A 180 7.38 19.52 12.97
N ILE A 181 6.15 20.02 12.82
CA ILE A 181 5.19 19.66 11.77
C ILE A 181 4.89 20.91 10.94
N PRO A 182 5.14 20.86 9.61
CA PRO A 182 4.92 22.01 8.73
C PRO A 182 3.50 22.60 8.81
N GLY A 183 3.42 23.90 9.06
CA GLY A 183 2.18 24.66 9.16
C GLY A 183 1.30 24.33 10.37
N LEU A 184 1.81 23.68 11.43
CA LEU A 184 1.06 23.47 12.69
C LEU A 184 1.78 24.00 13.93
N ASN A 185 3.07 23.69 14.11
CA ASN A 185 3.86 24.05 15.29
C ASN A 185 5.29 24.49 14.92
N ASP A 186 5.51 24.86 13.65
CA ASP A 186 6.77 25.35 13.09
C ASP A 186 6.85 26.89 13.04
N ASP A 187 5.89 27.57 13.66
CA ASP A 187 5.88 29.02 13.78
C ASP A 187 7.06 29.50 14.67
N PRO A 188 7.93 30.42 14.19
CA PRO A 188 9.09 30.88 14.94
C PRO A 188 8.77 31.52 16.30
N ASP A 189 7.62 32.20 16.42
CA ASP A 189 7.21 32.83 17.68
C ASP A 189 6.68 31.79 18.66
N GLU A 190 5.98 30.75 18.18
CA GLU A 190 5.62 29.59 19.02
C GLU A 190 6.85 28.87 19.57
N LEU A 191 7.81 28.56 18.70
CA LEU A 191 9.07 27.91 19.11
C LEU A 191 9.84 28.75 20.12
N ARG A 192 9.86 30.08 19.95
CA ARG A 192 10.48 31.00 20.91
C ARG A 192 9.78 30.95 22.27
N ARG A 193 8.45 31.06 22.30
CA ARG A 193 7.67 30.95 23.55
C ARG A 193 7.92 29.61 24.26
N MET A 194 8.00 28.52 23.50
CA MET A 194 8.33 27.20 24.03
C MET A 194 9.73 27.19 24.67
N CYS A 195 10.75 27.70 23.98
CA CYS A 195 12.12 27.74 24.48
C CYS A 195 12.27 28.65 25.70
N ASP A 196 11.63 29.83 25.69
CA ASP A 196 11.62 30.77 26.80
C ASP A 196 10.97 30.14 28.04
N TRP A 197 9.85 29.41 27.85
CA TRP A 197 9.20 28.69 28.94
C TRP A 197 10.07 27.57 29.48
N ILE A 198 10.69 26.74 28.63
CA ILE A 198 11.60 25.66 29.06
C ILE A 198 12.72 26.25 29.92
N LEU A 199 13.35 27.32 29.45
CA LEU A 199 14.43 28.00 30.16
C LEU A 199 13.99 28.52 31.54
N GLN A 200 12.80 29.09 31.63
CA GLN A 200 12.25 29.62 32.89
C GLN A 200 11.79 28.52 33.85
N ALA A 201 11.13 27.48 33.33
CA ALA A 201 10.48 26.46 34.13
C ALA A 201 11.46 25.39 34.62
N VAL A 202 12.38 24.95 33.74
CA VAL A 202 13.29 23.83 34.02
C VAL A 202 14.78 24.10 33.82
N GLY A 203 15.15 25.29 33.33
CA GLY A 203 16.52 25.78 33.23
C GLY A 203 17.18 25.53 31.87
N ASP A 204 18.44 25.95 31.74
CA ASP A 204 19.20 25.90 30.48
C ASP A 204 19.91 24.55 30.23
N GLU A 205 19.83 23.63 31.19
CA GLU A 205 20.58 22.37 31.22
C GLU A 205 19.79 21.16 30.72
N VAL A 206 18.46 21.28 30.54
CA VAL A 206 17.61 20.20 30.02
C VAL A 206 17.75 20.13 28.50
N PRO A 207 18.18 18.99 27.92
CA PRO A 207 18.24 18.81 26.47
C PRO A 207 16.87 18.93 25.78
N VAL A 208 16.87 19.56 24.60
CA VAL A 208 15.66 19.73 23.76
C VAL A 208 15.94 19.27 22.34
N HIS A 209 15.13 18.34 21.84
CA HIS A 209 15.27 17.72 20.52
C HIS A 209 14.18 18.20 19.57
N PHE A 210 14.57 18.74 18.41
CA PHE A 210 13.67 19.08 17.32
C PHE A 210 13.73 17.99 16.24
N SER A 211 12.65 17.22 16.11
CA SER A 211 12.59 16.09 15.18
C SER A 211 11.75 16.39 13.94
N ALA A 212 12.14 15.82 12.80
CA ALA A 212 11.42 15.89 11.53
C ALA A 212 10.14 15.05 11.55
N PHE A 213 9.03 15.65 11.13
CA PHE A 213 7.79 14.97 10.79
C PHE A 213 7.91 14.27 9.43
N HIS A 214 7.20 13.14 9.30
CA HIS A 214 6.91 12.50 8.02
C HIS A 214 5.41 12.19 7.92
N PRO A 215 4.79 12.28 6.72
CA PRO A 215 3.33 12.20 6.57
C PRO A 215 2.76 10.81 6.87
N ASP A 216 2.13 10.66 8.03
CA ASP A 216 1.53 9.41 8.48
C ASP A 216 0.16 9.54 9.13
N PHE A 217 -0.50 8.39 9.29
CA PHE A 217 -1.84 8.25 9.84
C PHE A 217 -2.87 9.14 9.13
N ARG A 218 -3.39 10.18 9.81
CA ARG A 218 -4.43 11.08 9.30
C ARG A 218 -3.86 12.39 8.74
N LEU A 219 -2.58 12.68 8.96
CA LEU A 219 -1.93 13.92 8.56
C LEU A 219 -1.10 13.70 7.28
N ARG A 220 -1.81 13.34 6.19
CA ARG A 220 -1.22 13.05 4.86
C ARG A 220 -1.23 14.26 3.92
N ASP A 221 -1.81 15.37 4.36
CA ASP A 221 -2.11 16.58 3.60
C ASP A 221 -0.93 17.55 3.43
N ARG A 222 0.22 17.24 4.04
CA ARG A 222 1.42 18.07 4.07
C ARG A 222 2.68 17.23 3.90
N GLY A 223 3.77 17.85 3.46
CA GLY A 223 5.07 17.19 3.26
C GLY A 223 5.84 16.92 4.57
N PRO A 224 6.98 16.20 4.49
CA PRO A 224 7.89 16.06 5.63
C PRO A 224 8.51 17.40 6.03
N THR A 225 9.04 17.49 7.25
CA THR A 225 9.68 18.73 7.74
C THR A 225 10.93 19.07 6.94
N PRO A 226 11.03 20.28 6.38
CA PRO A 226 12.22 20.72 5.70
C PRO A 226 13.43 20.82 6.67
N PRO A 227 14.65 20.42 6.27
CA PRO A 227 15.84 20.54 7.12
C PRO A 227 16.06 21.95 7.66
N GLU A 228 15.82 22.97 6.84
CA GLU A 228 15.94 24.39 7.20
C GLU A 228 15.00 24.80 8.34
N THR A 229 13.86 24.13 8.50
CA THR A 229 12.91 24.39 9.60
C THR A 229 13.45 23.87 10.92
N LEU A 230 14.12 22.72 10.92
CA LEU A 230 14.78 22.18 12.10
C LEU A 230 16.01 23.00 12.48
N ASP A 231 16.76 23.46 11.48
CA ASP A 231 17.87 24.38 11.68
C ASP A 231 17.39 25.67 12.34
N MET A 232 16.31 26.28 11.84
CA MET A 232 15.70 27.44 12.47
C MET A 232 15.30 27.20 13.93
N ALA A 233 14.65 26.07 14.23
CA ALA A 233 14.24 25.72 15.60
C ALA A 233 15.45 25.59 16.54
N TYR A 234 16.54 24.96 16.08
CA TYR A 234 17.80 24.88 16.80
C TYR A 234 18.39 26.27 17.08
N ASP A 235 18.42 27.15 16.07
CA ASP A 235 18.99 28.49 16.19
C ASP A 235 18.16 29.36 17.15
N ILE A 236 16.83 29.23 17.15
CA ILE A 236 15.93 29.87 18.14
C ILE A 236 16.25 29.39 19.55
N ALA A 237 16.39 28.08 19.77
CA ALA A 237 16.69 27.52 21.07
C ALA A 237 18.06 27.97 21.61
N ARG A 238 19.09 28.01 20.75
CA ARG A 238 20.42 28.55 21.10
C ARG A 238 20.35 30.04 21.44
N ALA A 239 19.61 30.83 20.66
CA ALA A 239 19.45 32.25 20.89
C ALA A 239 18.68 32.55 22.18
N ALA A 240 17.72 31.71 22.56
CA ALA A 240 16.99 31.80 23.83
C ALA A 240 17.91 31.53 25.04
N GLY A 241 19.01 30.78 24.85
CA GLY A 241 20.00 30.49 25.88
C GLY A 241 20.05 29.03 26.32
N LEU A 242 19.32 28.12 25.65
CA LEU A 242 19.40 26.69 25.93
C LEU A 242 20.80 26.16 25.56
N LYS A 243 21.44 25.43 26.49
CA LYS A 243 22.81 24.91 26.29
C LYS A 243 22.83 23.70 25.35
N TYR A 244 21.78 22.89 25.36
CA TYR A 244 21.73 21.58 24.69
C TYR A 244 20.52 21.38 23.77
N PRO A 245 20.28 22.25 22.77
CA PRO A 245 19.35 21.94 21.69
C PRO A 245 19.96 20.95 20.69
N TYR A 246 19.12 20.10 20.10
CA TYR A 246 19.52 19.11 19.12
C TYR A 246 18.55 19.04 17.93
N VAL A 247 19.07 18.77 16.74
CA VAL A 247 18.26 18.37 15.58
C VAL A 247 18.18 16.84 15.54
N GLY A 248 17.03 16.27 15.84
CA GLY A 248 16.79 14.83 15.89
C GLY A 248 16.60 14.18 14.50
N ASN A 249 16.54 12.84 14.49
CA ASN A 249 16.06 11.94 13.42
C ASN A 249 16.43 12.26 11.94
N THR A 250 17.50 13.01 11.72
CA THR A 250 18.05 13.40 10.41
C THR A 250 19.58 13.25 10.43
N HIS A 251 20.29 13.64 9.37
CA HIS A 251 21.76 13.69 9.36
C HIS A 251 22.22 15.15 9.49
N ASN A 252 22.66 15.56 10.68
CA ASN A 252 23.10 16.94 10.94
C ASN A 252 24.16 16.98 12.04
N VAL A 253 25.37 16.48 11.75
CA VAL A 253 26.46 16.33 12.73
C VAL A 253 26.69 17.58 13.59
N PRO A 254 26.77 18.81 13.03
CA PRO A 254 27.01 20.01 13.83
C PRO A 254 25.92 20.28 14.88
N ARG A 255 24.66 19.97 14.57
CA ARG A 255 23.49 20.25 15.41
C ARG A 255 22.94 19.02 16.15
N GLN A 256 23.56 17.85 15.97
CA GLN A 256 23.30 16.61 16.71
C GLN A 256 24.32 16.33 17.81
N SER A 257 25.48 16.97 17.70
CA SER A 257 26.61 16.72 18.57
C SER A 257 26.56 17.55 19.85
N THR A 258 26.98 16.95 20.97
CA THR A 258 27.09 17.66 22.25
C THR A 258 28.38 18.49 22.25
N HIS A 259 28.24 19.79 22.49
CA HIS A 259 29.35 20.73 22.66
C HIS A 259 29.44 21.22 24.11
N CYS A 260 30.65 21.55 24.57
CA CYS A 260 30.84 22.13 25.88
C CYS A 260 30.30 23.58 25.89
N PRO A 261 29.34 23.94 26.77
CA PRO A 261 28.83 25.31 26.82
C PRO A 261 29.87 26.31 27.34
N HIS A 262 30.94 25.84 28.00
CA HIS A 262 31.98 26.71 28.56
C HIS A 262 33.11 27.02 27.57
N CYS A 263 33.68 26.00 26.92
CA CYS A 263 34.82 26.18 26.01
C CYS A 263 34.50 25.92 24.53
N GLY A 264 33.27 25.54 24.19
CA GLY A 264 32.83 25.27 22.81
C GLY A 264 33.35 23.96 22.20
N ARG A 265 34.18 23.20 22.92
CA ARG A 265 34.75 21.94 22.41
C ARG A 265 33.66 20.92 22.08
N LEU A 266 33.77 20.23 20.95
CA LEU A 266 32.97 19.05 20.61
C LEU A 266 33.26 17.91 21.61
N LEU A 267 32.23 17.51 22.35
CA LEU A 267 32.33 16.51 23.43
C LEU A 267 31.84 15.14 23.01
N ILE A 268 30.68 15.08 22.34
CA ILE A 268 30.12 13.84 21.81
C ILE A 268 29.67 14.11 20.39
N GLU A 269 30.44 13.61 19.42
CA GLU A 269 30.08 13.70 18.01
C GLU A 269 29.01 12.67 17.69
N ARG A 270 27.96 13.09 16.97
CA ARG A 270 26.87 12.23 16.53
C ARG A 270 26.56 12.47 15.07
N ASP A 271 26.51 11.39 14.30
CA ASP A 271 25.82 11.34 13.02
C ASP A 271 24.69 10.33 13.13
N TRP A 272 23.46 10.84 13.26
CA TRP A 272 22.29 10.03 13.54
C TRP A 272 22.49 9.17 14.82
N TYR A 273 22.62 7.85 14.70
CA TYR A 273 22.84 6.92 15.83
C TYR A 273 24.29 6.47 15.98
N GLN A 274 25.22 7.00 15.19
CA GLN A 274 26.63 6.65 15.25
C GLN A 274 27.40 7.70 16.04
N LEU A 275 28.12 7.25 17.08
CA LEU A 275 28.97 8.12 17.87
C LEU A 275 30.39 8.15 17.30
N GLY A 276 30.97 9.35 17.27
CA GLY A 276 32.36 9.59 16.90
C GLY A 276 33.21 9.97 18.12
N ILE A 277 33.73 11.19 18.13
CA ILE A 277 34.49 11.76 19.25
C ILE A 277 33.73 11.63 20.57
N TYR A 278 34.42 11.19 21.62
CA TYR A 278 33.93 11.17 23.00
C TYR A 278 34.98 11.76 23.96
N ALA A 279 34.77 13.00 24.41
CA ALA A 279 35.72 13.81 25.16
C ALA A 279 35.22 14.20 26.57
N LEU A 280 34.51 13.27 27.22
CA LEU A 280 34.11 13.35 28.63
C LEU A 280 34.99 12.48 29.52
N ASP A 281 35.24 12.91 30.76
CA ASP A 281 35.87 12.09 31.79
C ASP A 281 34.85 11.17 32.49
N GLU A 282 35.32 10.33 33.42
CA GLU A 282 34.48 9.36 34.14
C GLU A 282 33.41 10.01 35.03
N ALA A 283 33.54 11.30 35.31
CA ALA A 283 32.57 12.08 36.06
C ALA A 283 31.72 12.95 35.14
N GLY A 284 31.71 12.72 33.82
CA GLY A 284 30.92 13.52 32.86
C GLY A 284 31.38 14.97 32.74
N ARG A 285 32.66 15.27 33.00
CA ARG A 285 33.24 16.61 32.79
C ARG A 285 33.95 16.69 31.44
N CYS A 286 33.93 17.88 30.84
CA CYS A 286 34.72 18.18 29.66
C CYS A 286 36.21 17.95 29.94
N ARG A 287 36.88 17.13 29.12
CA ARG A 287 38.33 16.88 29.29
C ARG A 287 39.22 18.11 29.11
N GLU A 288 38.73 19.12 28.38
CA GLU A 288 39.47 20.36 28.11
C GLU A 288 39.38 21.37 29.27
N CYS A 289 38.16 21.71 29.70
CA CYS A 289 37.94 22.78 30.68
C CYS A 289 37.37 22.32 32.03
N GLN A 290 37.15 21.01 32.20
CA GLN A 290 36.62 20.39 33.43
C GLN A 290 35.20 20.83 33.82
N ALA A 291 34.49 21.58 32.97
CA ALA A 291 33.08 21.89 33.18
C ALA A 291 32.24 20.61 33.21
N LYS A 292 31.42 20.45 34.26
CA LYS A 292 30.48 19.34 34.40
C LYS A 292 29.37 19.48 33.36
N ILE A 293 29.11 18.42 32.63
CA ILE A 293 27.99 18.33 31.69
C ILE A 293 26.84 17.61 32.41
N PRO A 294 25.62 18.18 32.39
CA PRO A 294 24.46 17.57 33.02
C PRO A 294 24.06 16.32 32.22
N GLY A 295 23.86 15.21 32.93
CA GLY A 295 23.54 13.92 32.33
C GLY A 295 24.22 12.75 33.04
N HIS A 296 23.87 11.54 32.60
CA HIS A 296 24.49 10.29 33.02
C HIS A 296 25.41 9.79 31.90
N PHE A 297 26.71 9.73 32.21
CA PHE A 297 27.75 9.37 31.26
C PHE A 297 28.64 8.30 31.87
N ASP A 298 29.00 7.29 31.07
CA ASP A 298 30.04 6.34 31.42
C ASP A 298 31.43 6.87 30.96
N SER A 299 32.51 6.26 31.44
CA SER A 299 33.89 6.66 31.08
C SER A 299 34.22 6.50 29.59
N ARG A 300 33.40 5.71 28.87
CA ARG A 300 33.47 5.45 27.43
C ARG A 300 32.05 5.40 26.86
N PRO A 301 31.86 5.73 25.57
CA PRO A 301 30.58 5.55 24.92
C PRO A 301 30.26 4.06 24.77
N GLY A 302 28.97 3.73 24.72
CA GLY A 302 28.54 2.42 24.23
C GLY A 302 28.89 2.24 22.75
N GLN A 303 28.82 1.00 22.28
CA GLN A 303 29.26 0.61 20.93
C GLN A 303 28.12 0.06 20.05
N TRP A 304 26.86 0.29 20.43
CA TRP A 304 25.71 -0.31 19.75
C TRP A 304 25.51 0.22 18.31
N GLY A 305 25.72 1.52 18.13
CA GLY A 305 25.57 2.20 16.85
C GLY A 305 24.15 2.16 16.28
N ALA A 306 24.02 2.30 14.96
CA ALA A 306 22.73 2.31 14.25
C ALA A 306 22.04 0.94 14.13
N THR A 307 22.40 -0.02 14.98
CA THR A 307 21.90 -1.39 14.90
C THR A 307 20.47 -1.48 15.44
N ARG A 308 19.60 -2.19 14.70
CA ARG A 308 18.27 -2.56 15.19
C ARG A 308 18.15 -4.07 15.23
N ARG A 309 17.87 -4.63 16.41
CA ARG A 309 17.78 -6.09 16.60
C ARG A 309 16.45 -6.49 17.25
N PRO A 310 15.43 -6.90 16.46
CA PRO A 310 14.24 -7.57 17.00
C PRO A 310 14.63 -8.82 17.78
N ILE A 311 13.92 -9.14 18.85
CA ILE A 311 14.12 -10.37 19.63
C ILE A 311 12.79 -11.09 19.86
N HIS A 312 12.83 -12.41 19.97
CA HIS A 312 11.71 -13.22 20.44
C HIS A 312 11.84 -13.38 21.95
N ILE A 313 10.92 -12.79 22.70
CA ILE A 313 11.01 -12.74 24.17
C ILE A 313 10.90 -14.12 24.83
N GLU A 314 10.23 -15.06 24.14
CA GLU A 314 10.03 -16.45 24.54
C GLU A 314 11.36 -17.21 24.69
N ASP A 315 12.39 -16.83 23.92
CA ASP A 315 13.73 -17.44 24.01
C ASP A 315 14.40 -17.21 25.38
N TYR A 316 13.90 -16.23 26.14
CA TYR A 316 14.43 -15.82 27.44
C TYR A 316 13.53 -16.25 28.61
N ALA A 317 12.43 -16.96 28.32
CA ALA A 317 11.51 -17.51 29.32
C ALA A 317 12.01 -18.90 29.79
N THR A 318 12.89 -18.94 30.79
CA THR A 318 13.39 -20.21 31.36
C THR A 318 12.64 -20.60 32.65
N ASN A 319 12.40 -21.90 32.88
CA ASN A 319 11.85 -22.49 34.12
C ASN A 319 12.77 -22.35 35.37
N SER A 320 13.72 -21.42 35.36
CA SER A 320 14.71 -21.22 36.41
C SER A 320 15.04 -19.74 36.55
N ILE A 321 14.00 -18.90 36.68
CA ILE A 321 14.17 -17.52 37.11
C ILE A 321 14.52 -17.57 38.61
N PRO A 322 15.67 -17.03 39.06
CA PRO A 322 15.94 -16.90 40.49
C PRO A 322 14.80 -16.11 41.13
N GLN A 323 14.15 -16.67 42.15
CA GLN A 323 13.20 -15.93 42.98
C GLN A 323 13.94 -14.75 43.61
N PHE A 324 13.73 -13.55 43.08
CA PHE A 324 14.17 -12.32 43.72
C PHE A 324 13.24 -12.04 44.91
N ALA A 325 13.83 -11.66 46.04
CA ALA A 325 13.13 -11.54 47.32
C ALA A 325 11.92 -10.59 47.23
N GLU A 326 10.77 -11.03 47.75
CA GLU A 326 9.56 -10.23 47.87
C GLU A 326 9.83 -8.97 48.71
N PRO A 327 9.48 -7.76 48.23
CA PRO A 327 9.43 -6.57 49.08
C PRO A 327 8.22 -6.65 50.04
N PRO A 328 8.28 -5.98 51.20
CA PRO A 328 7.31 -6.16 52.27
C PRO A 328 5.89 -5.68 51.87
N PRO A 329 4.82 -6.35 52.35
CA PRO A 329 3.46 -6.07 51.94
C PRO A 329 2.83 -4.96 52.79
N GLU A 330 2.77 -3.74 52.28
CA GLU A 330 1.87 -2.67 52.73
C GLU A 330 1.56 -1.83 51.48
N VAL A 331 0.34 -1.58 50.99
CA VAL A 331 -1.02 -1.57 51.52
C VAL A 331 -1.94 -1.80 50.33
N TYR A 332 -2.90 -2.72 50.40
CA TYR A 332 -4.31 -2.54 49.95
C TYR A 332 -5.08 -3.77 50.43
N ALA A 333 -5.51 -3.72 51.70
CA ALA A 333 -6.40 -4.74 52.26
C ALA A 333 -7.84 -4.47 51.82
N LEU A 334 -8.57 -5.50 51.41
CA LEU A 334 -9.95 -5.76 51.85
C LEU A 334 -10.38 -7.23 51.55
N LYS A 335 -10.30 -8.03 52.62
CA LYS A 335 -11.21 -9.11 53.08
C LYS A 335 -11.52 -10.33 52.19
N ASP A 336 -10.89 -11.43 52.59
CA ASP A 336 -11.40 -12.80 52.76
C ASP A 336 -12.61 -13.26 51.95
N VAL A 337 -12.33 -14.11 50.95
CA VAL A 337 -13.23 -15.20 50.54
C VAL A 337 -12.41 -16.49 50.48
N THR A 338 -12.64 -17.37 51.45
CA THR A 338 -12.16 -18.75 51.44
C THR A 338 -12.83 -19.54 50.33
N VAL A 339 -12.04 -20.08 49.40
CA VAL A 339 -12.46 -21.18 48.51
C VAL A 339 -11.48 -22.33 48.66
N THR A 340 -12.01 -23.44 49.16
CA THR A 340 -11.34 -24.74 49.33
C THR A 340 -11.02 -25.37 47.97
N SER A 341 -9.74 -25.67 47.71
CA SER A 341 -9.31 -26.51 46.58
C SER A 341 -9.20 -27.97 47.01
N THR A 342 -9.94 -28.86 46.35
CA THR A 342 -9.69 -30.30 46.33
C THR A 342 -9.17 -30.71 44.95
N ASP A 343 -8.27 -31.70 44.99
CA ASP A 343 -7.90 -32.66 43.93
C ASP A 343 -6.73 -32.34 42.98
N ALA A 344 -5.55 -32.71 43.49
CA ALA A 344 -4.58 -33.65 42.94
C ALA A 344 -4.78 -34.21 41.51
N ASN A 345 -3.75 -34.05 40.67
CA ASN A 345 -2.90 -35.17 40.19
C ASN A 345 -1.86 -34.67 39.17
N ALA A 346 -0.58 -34.72 39.56
CA ALA A 346 0.56 -34.61 38.65
C ALA A 346 1.21 -36.00 38.53
N PRO A 347 1.53 -36.51 37.32
CA PRO A 347 2.36 -37.68 37.19
C PRO A 347 3.84 -37.31 37.31
N SER A 348 4.53 -38.16 38.05
CA SER A 348 5.95 -38.15 38.38
C SER A 348 6.89 -38.34 37.20
N SER A 349 8.05 -37.70 37.34
CA SER A 349 9.31 -37.88 36.64
C SER A 349 9.71 -39.32 36.29
N SER A 350 10.20 -39.54 35.06
CA SER A 350 11.09 -40.65 34.73
C SER A 350 12.25 -40.21 33.82
N SER A 351 13.45 -40.43 34.38
CA SER A 351 14.74 -40.78 33.77
C SER A 351 15.16 -40.20 32.41
N VAL A 352 16.18 -39.36 32.53
CA VAL A 352 17.31 -39.08 31.62
C VAL A 352 17.64 -40.25 30.67
N ALA A 353 17.61 -39.97 29.37
CA ALA A 353 18.26 -40.75 28.33
C ALA A 353 19.15 -39.85 27.44
N SER A 354 20.20 -40.46 26.92
CA SER A 354 21.47 -39.89 26.49
C SER A 354 21.45 -38.91 25.33
N SER A 355 22.35 -37.94 25.40
CA SER A 355 22.80 -37.04 24.33
C SER A 355 23.19 -37.77 23.04
N ALA A 356 22.37 -37.64 22.00
CA ALA A 356 22.75 -37.98 20.63
C ALA A 356 23.54 -36.80 20.01
N SER A 357 24.73 -37.09 19.48
CA SER A 357 25.60 -36.11 18.81
C SER A 357 24.95 -35.59 17.52
N VAL A 358 24.71 -34.29 17.43
CA VAL A 358 24.21 -33.62 16.21
C VAL A 358 25.31 -33.65 15.13
N SER A 359 25.01 -34.27 13.99
CA SER A 359 25.91 -34.34 12.83
C SER A 359 26.00 -32.98 12.12
N SER A 360 27.21 -32.39 12.06
CA SER A 360 27.50 -31.08 11.47
C SER A 360 27.69 -31.08 9.94
N LYS A 361 27.23 -32.11 9.21
CA LYS A 361 27.49 -32.25 7.76
C LYS A 361 26.48 -31.44 6.92
N PRO A 362 26.93 -30.70 5.88
CA PRO A 362 26.05 -30.04 4.92
C PRO A 362 25.20 -31.07 4.15
N LEU A 363 23.94 -30.71 3.87
CA LEU A 363 23.04 -31.52 3.07
C LEU A 363 23.59 -31.66 1.63
N GLN A 364 23.82 -32.89 1.19
CA GLN A 364 24.13 -33.16 -0.22
C GLN A 364 22.82 -33.20 -1.02
N LEU A 365 22.63 -32.21 -1.90
CA LEU A 365 21.45 -32.15 -2.77
C LEU A 365 21.50 -33.23 -3.87
N ALA A 366 22.68 -33.46 -4.45
CA ALA A 366 22.86 -34.49 -5.47
C ALA A 366 22.56 -35.90 -4.90
N GLY A 367 21.56 -36.58 -5.47
CA GLY A 367 21.21 -37.96 -5.11
C GLY A 367 20.17 -38.12 -4.00
N LEU A 368 19.34 -37.11 -3.72
CA LEU A 368 18.16 -37.24 -2.87
C LEU A 368 17.23 -38.39 -3.34
N SER A 369 17.03 -39.39 -2.48
CA SER A 369 16.14 -40.53 -2.79
C SER A 369 14.67 -40.09 -2.87
N ALA A 370 13.85 -40.84 -3.60
CA ALA A 370 12.41 -40.56 -3.73
C ALA A 370 11.70 -40.49 -2.37
N GLU A 371 12.07 -41.38 -1.44
CA GLU A 371 11.57 -41.40 -0.06
C GLU A 371 11.87 -40.08 0.69
N ARG A 372 13.12 -39.59 0.60
CA ARG A 372 13.52 -38.33 1.26
C ARG A 372 12.81 -37.11 0.67
N ARG A 373 12.63 -37.08 -0.64
CA ARG A 373 11.88 -36.02 -1.33
C ARG A 373 10.44 -35.97 -0.83
N GLN A 374 9.79 -37.13 -0.73
CA GLN A 374 8.42 -37.24 -0.22
C GLN A 374 8.31 -36.78 1.23
N ILE A 375 9.30 -37.09 2.08
CA ILE A 375 9.32 -36.64 3.49
C ILE A 375 9.41 -35.11 3.58
N ILE A 376 10.29 -34.47 2.80
CA ILE A 376 10.42 -33.00 2.81
C ILE A 376 9.10 -32.34 2.39
N LEU A 377 8.47 -32.84 1.32
CA LEU A 377 7.17 -32.37 0.86
C LEU A 377 6.12 -32.54 1.95
N LYS A 378 5.99 -33.73 2.55
CA LYS A 378 5.04 -34.00 3.63
C LYS A 378 5.24 -33.08 4.83
N MET A 379 6.48 -32.84 5.24
CA MET A 379 6.82 -31.94 6.34
C MET A 379 6.41 -30.49 6.03
N ALA A 380 6.76 -29.98 4.85
CA ALA A 380 6.39 -28.62 4.44
C ALA A 380 4.86 -28.48 4.36
N SER A 381 4.16 -29.44 3.75
CA SER A 381 2.70 -29.46 3.62
C SER A 381 2.00 -29.48 4.98
N ASN A 382 2.46 -30.32 5.92
CA ASN A 382 1.91 -30.34 7.28
C ASN A 382 2.10 -29.00 7.99
N CYS A 383 3.27 -28.37 7.85
CA CYS A 383 3.52 -27.04 8.43
C CYS A 383 2.58 -25.98 7.84
N VAL A 384 2.39 -25.98 6.51
CA VAL A 384 1.43 -25.08 5.84
C VAL A 384 0.02 -25.31 6.36
N ALA A 385 -0.46 -26.55 6.36
CA ALA A 385 -1.82 -26.85 6.81
C ALA A 385 -2.04 -26.51 8.28
N GLN A 386 -1.09 -26.84 9.17
CA GLN A 386 -1.16 -26.45 10.59
C GLN A 386 -1.18 -24.93 10.77
N ALA A 387 -0.36 -24.20 10.00
CA ALA A 387 -0.39 -22.74 10.01
C ALA A 387 -1.73 -22.18 9.50
N VAL A 388 -2.37 -22.82 8.53
CA VAL A 388 -3.64 -22.34 7.96
C VAL A 388 -4.84 -22.62 8.87
N THR A 389 -4.93 -23.85 9.39
CA THR A 389 -6.11 -24.36 10.12
C THR A 389 -5.98 -24.25 11.64
N GLY A 390 -4.76 -24.14 12.17
CA GLY A 390 -4.49 -24.20 13.60
C GLY A 390 -4.57 -25.62 14.19
N GLN A 391 -4.91 -26.64 13.40
CA GLN A 391 -4.96 -28.02 13.85
C GLN A 391 -3.56 -28.64 13.89
N ALA A 392 -3.21 -29.27 15.01
CA ALA A 392 -1.96 -30.01 15.14
C ALA A 392 -1.97 -31.21 14.19
N LEU A 393 -0.91 -31.35 13.39
CA LEU A 393 -0.72 -32.48 12.48
C LEU A 393 0.43 -33.37 12.95
N PRO A 394 0.41 -34.68 12.63
CA PRO A 394 1.43 -35.61 13.07
C PRO A 394 2.83 -35.18 12.64
N ALA A 395 3.77 -35.23 13.58
CA ALA A 395 5.20 -35.09 13.29
C ALA A 395 5.69 -36.28 12.43
N PRO A 396 6.73 -36.09 11.61
CA PRO A 396 7.34 -37.21 10.90
C PRO A 396 7.90 -38.26 11.89
N PRO A 397 8.02 -39.55 11.50
CA PRO A 397 8.47 -40.63 12.39
C PRO A 397 9.88 -40.42 12.98
N GLU A 398 10.08 -40.77 14.26
CA GLU A 398 11.34 -40.60 15.04
C GLU A 398 12.59 -41.20 14.37
N ALA A 399 12.46 -42.31 13.63
CA ALA A 399 13.58 -42.99 12.96
C ALA A 399 14.33 -42.12 11.92
N LEU A 400 13.80 -40.94 11.58
CA LEU A 400 14.29 -40.03 10.55
C LEU A 400 14.87 -38.71 11.10
N GLU A 401 14.86 -38.50 12.42
CA GLU A 401 15.32 -37.26 13.08
C GLU A 401 16.78 -36.93 12.80
N ALA A 402 17.66 -37.92 12.68
CA ALA A 402 19.09 -37.67 12.50
C ALA A 402 19.43 -36.95 11.17
N TRP A 403 18.64 -37.18 10.10
CA TRP A 403 18.89 -36.59 8.79
C TRP A 403 18.21 -35.23 8.59
N THR A 404 17.05 -35.02 9.21
CA THR A 404 16.34 -33.72 9.18
C THR A 404 17.10 -32.62 9.95
N GLN A 405 18.10 -33.00 10.75
CA GLN A 405 19.09 -32.11 11.37
C GLN A 405 20.26 -31.72 10.45
N SER A 406 20.32 -32.25 9.22
CA SER A 406 21.36 -31.85 8.25
C SER A 406 21.26 -30.36 7.93
N MET A 407 22.41 -29.71 7.78
CA MET A 407 22.47 -28.27 7.56
C MET A 407 22.21 -27.92 6.09
N VAL A 408 21.29 -26.99 5.85
CA VAL A 408 20.98 -26.42 4.53
C VAL A 408 21.26 -24.92 4.52
N MET A 409 21.68 -24.38 3.36
CA MET A 409 22.02 -22.95 3.23
C MET A 409 20.79 -22.04 3.07
N GLY A 410 19.67 -22.64 2.67
CA GLY A 410 18.39 -21.97 2.60
C GLY A 410 17.31 -22.89 2.07
N VAL A 411 16.07 -22.58 2.42
CA VAL A 411 14.88 -23.27 1.92
C VAL A 411 13.86 -22.20 1.55
N PHE A 412 13.23 -22.38 0.39
CA PHE A 412 12.05 -21.63 -0.01
C PHE A 412 10.87 -22.57 -0.11
N VAL A 413 9.72 -22.15 0.42
CA VAL A 413 8.44 -22.81 0.20
C VAL A 413 7.61 -21.88 -0.65
N THR A 414 7.11 -22.38 -1.77
CA THR A 414 6.25 -21.66 -2.70
C THR A 414 4.92 -22.36 -2.79
N LEU A 415 3.82 -21.59 -2.69
CA LEU A 415 2.46 -22.07 -2.93
C LEU A 415 1.94 -21.43 -4.21
N LYS A 416 1.29 -22.22 -5.05
CA LYS A 416 0.68 -21.77 -6.30
C LYS A 416 -0.73 -22.34 -6.42
N ARG A 417 -1.67 -21.59 -7.00
CA ARG A 417 -2.98 -22.07 -7.43
C ARG A 417 -2.99 -22.06 -8.96
N GLY A 418 -2.99 -23.23 -9.59
CA GLY A 418 -2.59 -23.33 -11.01
C GLY A 418 -1.20 -22.71 -11.23
N ASP A 419 -1.10 -21.77 -12.17
CA ASP A 419 0.13 -21.00 -12.46
C ASP A 419 0.26 -19.72 -11.62
N VAL A 420 -0.75 -19.39 -10.80
CA VAL A 420 -0.79 -18.16 -10.01
C VAL A 420 -0.04 -18.36 -8.69
N LEU A 421 0.96 -17.52 -8.44
CA LEU A 421 1.67 -17.51 -7.16
C LEU A 421 0.73 -17.14 -6.02
N ARG A 422 0.76 -17.88 -4.91
CA ARG A 422 0.00 -17.60 -3.67
C ARG A 422 0.87 -17.31 -2.45
N GLY A 423 2.14 -17.66 -2.49
CA GLY A 423 3.10 -17.21 -1.50
C GLY A 423 4.47 -17.78 -1.80
N CYS A 424 5.53 -17.05 -1.46
CA CYS A 424 6.89 -17.56 -1.55
C CYS A 424 7.77 -16.89 -0.51
N CYS A 425 8.06 -17.62 0.56
CA CYS A 425 8.99 -17.21 1.60
C CYS A 425 10.11 -18.23 1.74
N GLY A 426 11.26 -17.74 2.19
CA GLY A 426 12.40 -18.59 2.48
C GLY A 426 13.29 -18.03 3.57
N VAL A 427 14.19 -18.87 4.03
CA VAL A 427 15.26 -18.56 4.98
C VAL A 427 16.61 -18.66 4.29
N LEU A 428 17.53 -17.73 4.59
CA LEU A 428 18.83 -17.63 3.95
C LEU A 428 19.84 -16.91 4.86
N GLY A 429 21.13 -17.13 4.61
CA GLY A 429 22.23 -16.34 5.20
C GLY A 429 23.02 -17.05 6.30
N LYS A 430 22.52 -18.14 6.89
CA LYS A 430 23.27 -19.01 7.81
C LYS A 430 22.86 -20.47 7.61
N PRO A 431 23.78 -21.45 7.75
CA PRO A 431 23.42 -22.86 7.78
C PRO A 431 22.38 -23.13 8.88
N MET A 432 21.29 -23.81 8.53
CA MET A 432 20.21 -24.15 9.46
C MET A 432 19.83 -25.64 9.33
N PRO A 433 19.35 -26.29 10.41
CA PRO A 433 18.74 -27.61 10.29
C PRO A 433 17.60 -27.61 9.28
N LEU A 434 17.57 -28.60 8.38
CA LEU A 434 16.57 -28.72 7.31
C LEU A 434 15.13 -28.63 7.83
N ALA A 435 14.80 -29.33 8.93
CA ALA A 435 13.47 -29.27 9.54
C ALA A 435 13.07 -27.84 9.96
N ALA A 436 13.97 -27.15 10.66
CA ALA A 436 13.73 -25.77 11.11
C ALA A 436 13.60 -24.81 9.92
N ALA A 437 14.41 -25.00 8.87
CA ALA A 437 14.37 -24.19 7.67
C ALA A 437 13.06 -24.37 6.89
N VAL A 438 12.60 -25.62 6.71
CA VAL A 438 11.33 -25.93 6.05
C VAL A 438 10.15 -25.40 6.87
N ALA A 439 10.12 -25.64 8.18
CA ALA A 439 9.03 -25.17 9.04
C ALA A 439 8.93 -23.64 9.03
N SER A 440 10.06 -22.93 9.16
CA SER A 440 10.09 -21.47 9.10
C SER A 440 9.63 -20.94 7.75
N ALA A 441 10.12 -21.50 6.64
CA ALA A 441 9.71 -21.10 5.29
C ALA A 441 8.22 -21.39 5.04
N ALA A 442 7.73 -22.58 5.40
CA ALA A 442 6.33 -22.98 5.24
C ALA A 442 5.36 -22.09 6.03
N ASN A 443 5.64 -21.85 7.32
CA ASN A 443 4.80 -21.01 8.17
C ASN A 443 4.72 -19.58 7.64
N ARG A 444 5.86 -19.01 7.23
CA ARG A 444 5.90 -17.67 6.65
C ARG A 444 5.22 -17.61 5.30
N THR A 445 5.35 -18.63 4.46
CA THR A 445 4.65 -18.69 3.17
C THR A 445 3.14 -18.75 3.36
N ALA A 446 2.65 -19.46 4.38
CA ALA A 446 1.22 -19.56 4.67
C ALA A 446 0.63 -18.27 5.27
N ARG A 447 1.39 -17.54 6.08
CA ARG A 447 0.86 -16.42 6.90
C ARG A 447 1.49 -15.05 6.64
N ASP A 448 2.76 -14.98 6.28
CA ASP A 448 3.59 -13.77 6.44
C ASP A 448 4.07 -13.13 5.14
N ASP A 449 3.75 -13.69 3.97
CA ASP A 449 4.08 -13.04 2.69
C ASP A 449 3.28 -11.74 2.54
N GLN A 450 3.95 -10.60 2.77
CA GLN A 450 3.32 -9.28 2.81
C GLN A 450 2.71 -8.85 1.46
N ARG A 451 3.08 -9.51 0.37
CA ARG A 451 2.57 -9.20 -0.97
C ARG A 451 1.18 -9.77 -1.21
N MET A 452 0.75 -10.74 -0.40
CA MET A 452 -0.45 -11.54 -0.66
C MET A 452 -1.29 -11.72 0.60
N ALA A 453 -2.59 -12.00 0.43
CA ALA A 453 -3.46 -12.40 1.52
C ALA A 453 -2.97 -13.73 2.14
N PRO A 454 -3.07 -13.90 3.47
CA PRO A 454 -2.81 -15.19 4.12
C PRO A 454 -3.59 -16.32 3.46
N ILE A 455 -3.05 -17.54 3.48
CA ILE A 455 -3.74 -18.70 2.90
C ILE A 455 -5.00 -19.02 3.73
N SER A 456 -6.14 -19.08 3.07
CA SER A 456 -7.42 -19.54 3.62
C SER A 456 -7.50 -21.07 3.59
N PRO A 457 -8.17 -21.72 4.56
CA PRO A 457 -8.40 -23.17 4.52
C PRO A 457 -9.04 -23.64 3.21
N CYS A 458 -9.89 -22.83 2.58
CA CYS A 458 -10.59 -23.20 1.34
C CYS A 458 -9.65 -23.33 0.13
N GLU A 459 -8.41 -22.83 0.26
CA GLU A 459 -7.41 -22.90 -0.81
C GLU A 459 -6.63 -24.22 -0.77
N LEU A 460 -6.51 -24.89 0.39
CA LEU A 460 -5.56 -25.99 0.61
C LEU A 460 -5.68 -27.13 -0.40
N ALA A 461 -6.92 -27.47 -0.81
CA ALA A 461 -7.17 -28.56 -1.75
C ALA A 461 -6.74 -28.24 -3.20
N PHE A 462 -6.55 -26.95 -3.54
CA PHE A 462 -6.31 -26.46 -4.89
C PHE A 462 -4.90 -25.88 -5.08
N LEU A 463 -4.06 -25.95 -4.03
CA LEU A 463 -2.70 -25.45 -4.08
C LEU A 463 -1.71 -26.54 -4.53
N ASN A 464 -0.71 -26.11 -5.29
CA ASN A 464 0.55 -26.82 -5.49
C ASN A 464 1.60 -26.25 -4.52
N ILE A 465 2.45 -27.13 -3.98
CA ILE A 465 3.58 -26.74 -3.13
C ILE A 465 4.90 -27.08 -3.82
N ASP A 466 5.78 -26.08 -3.89
CA ASP A 466 7.18 -26.25 -4.29
C ASP A 466 8.09 -26.00 -3.08
N VAL A 467 8.97 -26.96 -2.76
CA VAL A 467 10.03 -26.79 -1.76
C VAL A 467 11.37 -26.76 -2.47
N THR A 468 12.02 -25.58 -2.48
CA THR A 468 13.32 -25.39 -3.11
C THR A 468 14.42 -25.38 -2.06
N LEU A 469 15.32 -26.37 -2.13
CA LEU A 469 16.51 -26.48 -1.29
C LEU A 469 17.69 -25.78 -1.97
N LEU A 470 18.41 -24.94 -1.22
CA LEU A 470 19.55 -24.19 -1.74
C LEU A 470 20.87 -24.86 -1.40
N GLY A 471 21.69 -25.06 -2.43
CA GLY A 471 23.08 -25.46 -2.31
C GLY A 471 23.98 -24.30 -1.88
N PRO A 472 25.30 -24.54 -1.77
CA PRO A 472 26.26 -23.51 -1.41
C PRO A 472 26.35 -22.42 -2.49
N PHE A 473 26.47 -21.17 -2.05
CA PHE A 473 26.68 -20.03 -2.94
C PHE A 473 28.13 -20.01 -3.43
N THR A 474 28.30 -19.90 -4.74
CA THR A 474 29.58 -19.76 -5.42
C THR A 474 29.63 -18.43 -6.14
N LYS A 475 30.63 -17.59 -5.86
CA LYS A 475 30.83 -16.32 -6.55
C LYS A 475 31.16 -16.55 -8.03
N ILE A 476 30.60 -15.73 -8.91
CA ILE A 476 30.96 -15.70 -10.33
C ILE A 476 32.16 -14.77 -10.48
N GLU A 477 33.33 -15.32 -10.81
CA GLU A 477 34.57 -14.54 -10.97
C GLU A 477 34.69 -13.85 -12.35
N ALA A 478 33.85 -14.23 -13.33
CA ALA A 478 33.81 -13.53 -14.62
C ALA A 478 33.35 -12.06 -14.46
N ALA A 479 33.79 -11.18 -15.37
CA ALA A 479 33.48 -9.75 -15.37
C ALA A 479 32.66 -9.34 -16.60
N GLY A 480 31.91 -8.24 -16.50
CA GLY A 480 31.10 -7.72 -17.60
C GLY A 480 30.10 -8.74 -18.17
N THR A 481 29.92 -8.71 -19.48
CA THR A 481 28.96 -9.57 -20.19
C THR A 481 29.31 -11.06 -20.14
N ALA A 482 30.58 -11.42 -19.92
CA ALA A 482 31.04 -12.81 -19.81
C ALA A 482 30.42 -13.56 -18.61
N ARG A 483 29.87 -12.84 -17.61
CA ARG A 483 29.11 -13.45 -16.51
C ARG A 483 27.95 -14.31 -17.01
N ALA A 484 27.29 -13.91 -18.10
CA ALA A 484 26.14 -14.63 -18.66
C ALA A 484 26.48 -16.04 -19.15
N GLU A 485 27.70 -16.25 -19.66
CA GLU A 485 28.15 -17.55 -20.20
C GLU A 485 28.35 -18.60 -19.09
N THR A 486 28.50 -18.16 -17.84
CA THR A 486 28.71 -19.05 -16.68
C THR A 486 27.41 -19.58 -16.06
N ILE A 487 26.26 -19.15 -16.58
CA ILE A 487 24.93 -19.41 -16.03
C ILE A 487 24.22 -20.47 -16.88
N GLN A 488 23.78 -21.55 -16.22
CA GLN A 488 22.96 -22.60 -16.82
C GLN A 488 21.52 -22.42 -16.35
N ILE A 489 20.63 -22.06 -17.27
CA ILE A 489 19.21 -21.85 -17.00
C ILE A 489 18.57 -23.17 -16.51
N GLY A 490 17.73 -23.06 -15.49
CA GLY A 490 17.06 -24.21 -14.85
C GLY A 490 17.91 -24.95 -13.82
N LYS A 491 19.24 -24.78 -13.83
CA LYS A 491 20.13 -25.36 -12.82
C LYS A 491 20.55 -24.35 -11.77
N HIS A 492 21.04 -23.17 -12.21
CA HIS A 492 21.59 -22.16 -11.31
C HIS A 492 20.53 -21.15 -10.89
N GLY A 493 20.47 -20.87 -9.59
CA GLY A 493 19.85 -19.65 -9.06
C GLY A 493 20.90 -18.55 -8.89
N LEU A 494 20.45 -17.30 -8.79
CA LEU A 494 21.33 -16.13 -8.73
C LEU A 494 21.06 -15.31 -7.47
N LEU A 495 22.13 -14.82 -6.84
CA LEU A 495 22.12 -13.83 -5.77
C LEU A 495 23.00 -12.66 -6.20
N VAL A 496 22.44 -11.46 -6.21
CA VAL A 496 23.15 -10.20 -6.50
C VAL A 496 23.20 -9.36 -5.24
N GLN A 497 24.37 -8.76 -4.97
CA GLN A 497 24.60 -7.87 -3.84
C GLN A 497 25.44 -6.66 -4.26
N ARG A 498 24.98 -5.46 -3.89
CA ARG A 498 25.75 -4.21 -4.00
C ARG A 498 25.38 -3.26 -2.86
N GLY A 499 26.32 -3.01 -1.96
CA GLY A 499 26.05 -2.26 -0.72
C GLY A 499 24.99 -2.97 0.13
N GLN A 500 23.95 -2.25 0.55
CA GLN A 500 22.81 -2.80 1.31
C GLN A 500 21.75 -3.48 0.41
N LYS A 501 21.85 -3.30 -0.91
CA LYS A 501 20.88 -3.85 -1.88
C LYS A 501 21.23 -5.29 -2.22
N ASN A 502 20.26 -6.18 -2.09
CA ASN A 502 20.39 -7.59 -2.46
C ASN A 502 19.14 -8.10 -3.16
N GLY A 503 19.31 -9.07 -4.05
CA GLY A 503 18.21 -9.72 -4.76
C GLY A 503 18.58 -11.16 -5.10
N LEU A 504 17.63 -12.07 -4.93
CA LEU A 504 17.82 -13.50 -5.21
C LEU A 504 16.70 -14.02 -6.10
N LEU A 505 17.04 -14.76 -7.16
CA LEU A 505 16.07 -15.51 -7.97
C LEU A 505 16.41 -17.00 -7.99
N LEU A 506 15.38 -17.84 -7.87
CA LEU A 506 15.50 -19.30 -7.88
C LEU A 506 15.72 -19.83 -9.31
N PRO A 507 16.33 -21.03 -9.47
CA PRO A 507 16.60 -21.61 -10.79
C PRO A 507 15.36 -21.74 -11.70
N SER A 508 14.20 -22.05 -11.12
CA SER A 508 12.94 -22.26 -11.86
C SER A 508 12.42 -20.99 -12.53
N VAL A 509 12.68 -19.81 -11.97
CA VAL A 509 12.11 -18.54 -12.44
C VAL A 509 12.45 -18.27 -13.91
N ALA A 510 13.71 -18.52 -14.30
CA ALA A 510 14.12 -18.29 -15.68
C ALA A 510 13.50 -19.29 -16.66
N VAL A 511 13.25 -20.52 -16.22
CA VAL A 511 12.59 -21.55 -17.04
C VAL A 511 11.12 -21.19 -17.26
N GLU A 512 10.40 -20.90 -16.17
CA GLU A 512 8.98 -20.52 -16.19
C GLU A 512 8.75 -19.29 -17.08
N ARG A 513 9.65 -18.31 -17.02
CA ARG A 513 9.56 -17.07 -17.79
C ARG A 513 10.18 -17.16 -19.19
N LYS A 514 10.72 -18.32 -19.59
CA LYS A 514 11.45 -18.54 -20.85
C LYS A 514 12.58 -17.52 -21.08
N TRP A 515 13.29 -17.16 -20.02
CA TRP A 515 14.39 -16.20 -20.04
C TRP A 515 15.74 -16.86 -20.34
N GLY A 516 16.56 -16.18 -21.15
CA GLY A 516 17.99 -16.47 -21.27
C GLY A 516 18.82 -15.87 -20.11
N ALA A 517 20.10 -16.22 -20.03
CA ALA A 517 21.01 -15.81 -18.94
C ALA A 517 21.11 -14.30 -18.72
N VAL A 518 21.19 -13.52 -19.81
CA VAL A 518 21.26 -12.05 -19.72
C VAL A 518 19.99 -11.48 -19.10
N ARG A 519 18.81 -11.92 -19.57
CA ARG A 519 17.54 -11.44 -19.02
C ARG A 519 17.38 -11.86 -17.55
N PHE A 520 17.89 -13.02 -17.18
CA PHE A 520 17.86 -13.51 -15.80
C PHE A 520 18.73 -12.64 -14.86
N LEU A 521 19.93 -12.26 -15.30
CA LEU A 521 20.82 -11.34 -14.59
C LEU A 521 20.21 -9.93 -14.42
N GLN A 522 19.59 -9.41 -15.48
CA GLN A 522 18.86 -8.13 -15.43
C GLN A 522 17.69 -8.19 -14.44
N ALA A 523 16.93 -9.29 -14.45
CA ALA A 523 15.78 -9.48 -13.58
C ALA A 523 16.17 -9.56 -12.09
N VAL A 524 17.27 -10.25 -11.75
CA VAL A 524 17.74 -10.32 -10.35
C VAL A 524 18.29 -8.96 -9.88
N CYS A 525 18.89 -8.16 -10.77
CA CYS A 525 19.25 -6.77 -10.46
C CYS A 525 18.01 -5.91 -10.17
N GLY A 526 16.99 -6.00 -11.02
CA GLY A 526 15.72 -5.32 -10.80
C GLY A 526 15.09 -5.71 -9.45
N LYS A 527 15.13 -6.99 -9.09
CA LYS A 527 14.67 -7.49 -7.79
C LYS A 527 15.48 -6.92 -6.61
N ALA A 528 16.77 -6.66 -6.81
CA ALA A 528 17.63 -6.00 -5.82
C ALA A 528 17.41 -4.48 -5.73
N GLY A 529 16.53 -3.90 -6.55
CA GLY A 529 16.39 -2.45 -6.69
C GLY A 529 17.61 -1.79 -7.34
N LEU A 530 18.31 -2.52 -8.22
CA LEU A 530 19.47 -2.07 -8.98
C LEU A 530 19.09 -1.87 -10.47
N PRO A 531 19.79 -0.97 -11.20
CA PRO A 531 19.64 -0.84 -12.64
C PRO A 531 19.87 -2.18 -13.36
N SER A 532 19.20 -2.40 -14.50
CA SER A 532 19.25 -3.67 -15.23
C SER A 532 20.65 -4.09 -15.69
N GLY A 533 21.54 -3.15 -16.00
CA GLY A 533 22.94 -3.40 -16.34
C GLY A 533 23.90 -3.53 -15.15
N ALA A 534 23.43 -3.40 -13.91
CA ALA A 534 24.30 -3.36 -12.73
C ALA A 534 25.14 -4.63 -12.54
N TRP A 535 24.68 -5.77 -13.04
CA TRP A 535 25.41 -7.05 -12.99
C TRP A 535 26.68 -7.06 -13.84
N GLU A 536 26.90 -6.11 -14.74
CA GLU A 536 28.14 -6.03 -15.54
C GLU A 536 29.27 -5.37 -14.75
N SER A 537 28.91 -4.59 -13.73
CA SER A 537 29.85 -3.80 -12.94
C SER A 537 30.62 -4.65 -11.92
N GLU A 538 31.86 -4.25 -11.67
CA GLU A 538 32.76 -4.89 -10.69
C GLU A 538 32.35 -4.63 -9.24
N ASP A 539 31.65 -3.52 -8.97
CA ASP A 539 31.09 -3.18 -7.65
C ASP A 539 29.88 -4.05 -7.25
N THR A 540 29.36 -4.84 -8.19
CA THR A 540 28.25 -5.77 -7.97
C THR A 540 28.78 -7.19 -7.83
N THR A 541 28.55 -7.78 -6.66
CA THR A 541 28.83 -9.21 -6.42
C THR A 541 27.68 -10.05 -6.95
N VAL A 542 28.00 -10.98 -7.87
CA VAL A 542 27.05 -11.96 -8.39
C VAL A 542 27.49 -13.35 -7.92
N MET A 543 26.60 -14.05 -7.24
CA MET A 543 26.79 -15.44 -6.82
C MET A 543 25.76 -16.32 -7.51
N ARG A 544 26.16 -17.55 -7.81
CA ARG A 544 25.28 -18.63 -8.26
C ARG A 544 25.17 -19.71 -7.19
N PHE A 545 24.08 -20.45 -7.19
CA PHE A 545 23.91 -21.64 -6.37
C PHE A 545 23.14 -22.71 -7.16
N ASP A 546 23.41 -23.97 -6.85
CA ASP A 546 22.57 -25.07 -7.31
C ASP A 546 21.30 -25.10 -6.44
N GLY A 547 20.14 -25.35 -7.05
CA GLY A 547 18.89 -25.53 -6.32
C GLY A 547 18.18 -26.80 -6.76
N GLU A 548 17.57 -27.51 -5.80
CA GLU A 548 16.67 -28.62 -6.10
C GLU A 548 15.25 -28.25 -5.66
N THR A 549 14.32 -28.23 -6.60
CA THR A 549 12.91 -27.97 -6.34
C THR A 549 12.14 -29.29 -6.33
N LEU A 550 11.40 -29.51 -5.26
CA LEU A 550 10.46 -30.61 -5.09
C LEU A 550 9.05 -30.06 -5.23
N SER A 551 8.21 -30.68 -6.06
CA SER A 551 6.87 -30.19 -6.36
C SER A 551 5.84 -31.30 -6.16
N SER A 552 4.68 -30.96 -5.60
CA SER A 552 3.53 -31.86 -5.49
C SER A 552 2.24 -31.06 -5.28
N PRO A 553 1.07 -31.56 -5.74
CA PRO A 553 -0.21 -31.04 -5.28
C PRO A 553 -0.30 -31.12 -3.75
N LEU A 554 -0.69 -30.02 -3.10
CA LEU A 554 -0.71 -29.93 -1.65
C LEU A 554 -1.69 -30.96 -1.06
N ALA A 555 -2.85 -31.14 -1.69
CA ALA A 555 -3.88 -32.08 -1.27
C ALA A 555 -3.38 -33.54 -1.14
N GLU A 556 -2.48 -33.99 -2.02
CA GLU A 556 -1.90 -35.34 -1.97
C GLU A 556 -1.04 -35.56 -0.72
N GLN A 557 -0.56 -34.47 -0.12
CA GLN A 557 0.28 -34.48 1.07
C GLN A 557 -0.51 -34.26 2.34
N LEU A 558 -1.82 -33.99 2.29
CA LEU A 558 -2.62 -33.64 3.46
C LEU A 558 -3.57 -34.79 3.86
N PRO A 559 -3.97 -34.86 5.13
CA PRO A 559 -5.06 -35.76 5.54
C PRO A 559 -6.40 -35.31 4.94
N ILE A 560 -7.31 -36.28 4.74
CA ILE A 560 -8.58 -36.09 4.02
C ILE A 560 -9.58 -35.20 4.78
N ASN A 561 -9.43 -35.02 6.10
CA ASN A 561 -10.43 -34.39 6.98
C ASN A 561 -10.00 -33.03 7.55
N LEU A 562 -9.32 -32.20 6.76
CA LEU A 562 -9.02 -30.82 7.19
C LEU A 562 -10.24 -29.91 6.99
N PRO A 563 -10.45 -28.92 7.88
CA PRO A 563 -11.53 -27.96 7.72
C PRO A 563 -11.32 -27.14 6.43
N ASN A 564 -12.38 -26.98 5.65
CA ASN A 564 -12.37 -26.19 4.40
C ASN A 564 -12.67 -24.71 4.64
N GLU A 565 -13.25 -24.36 5.80
CA GLU A 565 -13.65 -22.99 6.13
C GLU A 565 -13.21 -22.63 7.55
N ARG A 566 -13.03 -21.33 7.79
CA ARG A 566 -12.85 -20.81 9.15
C ARG A 566 -14.19 -20.58 9.82
N GLU A 567 -14.24 -20.85 11.13
CA GLU A 567 -15.35 -20.41 11.95
C GLU A 567 -15.34 -18.87 12.04
N LEU A 568 -16.50 -18.26 11.83
CA LEU A 568 -16.62 -16.81 11.80
C LEU A 568 -16.70 -16.23 13.22
N PRO A 569 -16.06 -15.07 13.48
CA PRO A 569 -15.98 -14.50 14.81
C PRO A 569 -17.26 -13.76 15.25
N LEU A 570 -18.28 -13.69 14.39
CA LEU A 570 -19.56 -13.01 14.63
C LEU A 570 -20.74 -13.89 14.24
N THR A 571 -21.89 -13.65 14.87
CA THR A 571 -23.17 -14.27 14.50
C THR A 571 -23.99 -13.33 13.60
N ALA A 572 -24.95 -13.87 12.85
CA ALA A 572 -25.88 -13.09 12.04
C ALA A 572 -26.67 -12.05 12.88
N GLU A 573 -27.05 -12.40 14.12
CA GLU A 573 -27.73 -11.49 15.05
C GLU A 573 -26.85 -10.27 15.42
N GLN A 574 -25.55 -10.48 15.62
CA GLN A 574 -24.61 -9.39 15.90
C GLN A 574 -24.42 -8.47 14.69
N VAL A 575 -24.39 -9.02 13.47
CA VAL A 575 -24.33 -8.21 12.24
C VAL A 575 -25.62 -7.40 12.06
N ALA A 576 -26.78 -7.97 12.35
CA ALA A 576 -28.05 -7.25 12.36
C ALA A 576 -28.08 -6.10 13.38
N ALA A 577 -27.53 -6.32 14.58
CA ALA A 577 -27.39 -5.26 15.59
C ALA A 577 -26.48 -4.12 15.10
N TYR A 578 -25.37 -4.44 14.42
CA TYR A 578 -24.51 -3.42 13.81
C TYR A 578 -25.23 -2.63 12.70
N ALA A 579 -26.02 -3.28 11.85
CA ALA A 579 -26.81 -2.60 10.83
C ALA A 579 -27.82 -1.61 11.44
N GLN A 580 -28.49 -2.01 12.53
CA GLN A 580 -29.41 -1.15 13.25
C GLN A 580 -28.70 0.09 13.84
N VAL A 581 -27.54 -0.10 14.47
CA VAL A 581 -26.74 1.01 15.01
C VAL A 581 -26.26 1.94 13.89
N ALA A 582 -25.85 1.40 12.74
CA ALA A 582 -25.45 2.20 11.59
C ALA A 582 -26.60 3.09 11.09
N GLY A 583 -27.82 2.55 10.95
CA GLY A 583 -29.01 3.34 10.61
C GLY A 583 -29.35 4.44 11.62
N GLN A 584 -29.23 4.13 12.92
CA GLN A 584 -29.41 5.12 13.99
C GLN A 584 -28.35 6.23 13.93
N ASN A 585 -27.09 5.86 13.68
CA ASN A 585 -25.98 6.81 13.56
C ASN A 585 -26.14 7.74 12.36
N ILE A 586 -26.50 7.20 11.19
CA ILE A 586 -26.77 8.02 10.00
C ILE A 586 -27.91 9.01 10.30
N SER A 587 -29.02 8.52 10.86
CA SER A 587 -30.18 9.36 11.21
C SER A 587 -29.83 10.46 12.20
N ALA A 588 -29.08 10.13 13.26
CA ALA A 588 -28.60 11.10 14.24
C ALA A 588 -27.69 12.15 13.59
N LEU A 589 -26.73 11.73 12.75
CA LEU A 589 -25.81 12.65 12.08
C LEU A 589 -26.52 13.59 11.11
N VAL A 590 -27.47 13.08 10.30
CA VAL A 590 -28.26 13.90 9.37
C VAL A 590 -29.07 14.97 10.12
N THR A 591 -29.66 14.61 11.26
CA THR A 591 -30.53 15.49 12.06
C THR A 591 -29.78 16.35 13.10
N GLY A 592 -28.46 16.22 13.21
CA GLY A 592 -27.65 16.94 14.21
C GLY A 592 -27.72 16.36 15.63
N GLY A 593 -28.23 15.14 15.79
CA GLY A 593 -28.22 14.38 17.04
C GLY A 593 -26.84 13.79 17.41
N THR A 594 -26.78 13.09 18.55
CA THR A 594 -25.55 12.46 19.06
C THR A 594 -25.46 11.00 18.60
N PRO A 595 -24.48 10.62 17.76
CA PRO A 595 -24.32 9.24 17.32
C PRO A 595 -23.51 8.41 18.32
N SER A 596 -23.63 7.08 18.24
CA SER A 596 -22.87 6.12 19.04
C SER A 596 -21.59 5.70 18.31
N TYR A 597 -20.44 6.10 18.84
CA TYR A 597 -19.13 5.79 18.23
C TYR A 597 -18.66 4.36 18.53
N VAL A 598 -19.07 3.79 19.66
CA VAL A 598 -18.70 2.44 20.12
C VAL A 598 -19.95 1.76 20.65
N VAL A 599 -20.07 0.46 20.37
CA VAL A 599 -21.15 -0.38 20.87
C VAL A 599 -20.54 -1.40 21.86
N PRO A 600 -20.54 -1.12 23.18
CA PRO A 600 -19.75 -1.89 24.15
C PRO A 600 -20.11 -3.38 24.25
N HIS A 601 -21.32 -3.76 23.86
CA HIS A 601 -21.81 -5.14 23.93
C HIS A 601 -21.59 -5.94 22.63
N LEU A 602 -21.08 -5.31 21.57
CA LEU A 602 -20.75 -5.99 20.32
C LEU A 602 -19.22 -6.15 20.18
N PRO A 603 -18.72 -7.31 19.70
CA PRO A 603 -17.28 -7.51 19.50
C PRO A 603 -16.69 -6.57 18.44
N ASP A 604 -15.60 -5.88 18.76
CA ASP A 604 -14.82 -5.07 17.82
C ASP A 604 -13.60 -5.89 17.35
N LEU A 605 -13.46 -6.06 16.04
CA LEU A 605 -12.47 -6.94 15.41
C LEU A 605 -12.12 -6.44 14.01
N ASN A 606 -11.00 -6.92 13.47
CA ASN A 606 -10.67 -6.64 12.07
C ASN A 606 -11.47 -7.52 11.11
N VAL A 607 -12.13 -6.87 10.16
CA VAL A 607 -12.84 -7.50 9.03
C VAL A 607 -12.13 -7.20 7.72
N ASN A 608 -12.33 -8.03 6.71
CA ASN A 608 -11.70 -7.86 5.40
C ASN A 608 -12.57 -7.09 4.41
N ALA A 609 -13.89 -7.06 4.62
CA ALA A 609 -14.78 -6.16 3.92
C ALA A 609 -15.92 -5.67 4.81
N ILE A 610 -16.36 -4.43 4.56
CA ILE A 610 -17.59 -3.85 5.08
C ILE A 610 -18.35 -3.27 3.91
N VAL A 611 -19.58 -3.75 3.69
CA VAL A 611 -20.53 -3.19 2.74
C VAL A 611 -21.71 -2.61 3.50
N LEU A 612 -21.85 -1.30 3.44
CA LEU A 612 -22.98 -0.57 4.00
C LEU A 612 -23.95 -0.27 2.88
N SER A 613 -25.03 -1.05 2.81
CA SER A 613 -26.08 -0.90 1.81
C SER A 613 -27.19 -0.02 2.37
N MET A 614 -27.69 0.90 1.55
CA MET A 614 -28.68 1.89 1.96
C MET A 614 -29.82 1.92 0.94
N GLN A 615 -31.05 1.98 1.44
CA GLN A 615 -32.24 2.27 0.64
C GLN A 615 -32.98 3.44 1.28
N TRP A 616 -33.37 4.42 0.48
CA TRP A 616 -34.04 5.63 0.98
C TRP A 616 -35.05 6.15 -0.04
N GLY A 617 -36.12 6.79 0.44
CA GLY A 617 -37.13 7.44 -0.39
C GLY A 617 -37.43 8.82 0.17
N SER A 618 -37.78 9.78 -0.70
CA SER A 618 -38.19 11.12 -0.24
C SER A 618 -39.61 11.09 0.31
N GLU A 619 -39.93 11.97 1.27
CA GLU A 619 -41.33 12.12 1.72
C GLU A 619 -42.24 12.66 0.61
N GLU A 620 -41.68 13.39 -0.37
CA GLU A 620 -42.41 13.98 -1.49
C GLU A 620 -42.74 12.96 -2.61
N HIS A 621 -41.91 11.92 -2.76
CA HIS A 621 -42.04 10.86 -3.78
C HIS A 621 -41.73 9.48 -3.15
N PRO A 622 -42.63 8.92 -2.32
CA PRO A 622 -42.41 7.66 -1.61
C PRO A 622 -42.33 6.44 -2.54
N GLU A 623 -42.84 6.54 -3.77
CA GLU A 623 -42.70 5.55 -4.84
C GLU A 623 -41.29 5.46 -5.46
N GLU A 624 -40.47 6.51 -5.32
CA GLU A 624 -39.11 6.55 -5.87
C GLU A 624 -38.06 6.11 -4.82
N ILE A 625 -37.91 4.79 -4.65
CA ILE A 625 -36.89 4.22 -3.75
C ILE A 625 -35.53 4.27 -4.44
N GLN A 626 -34.61 5.05 -3.87
CA GLN A 626 -33.21 5.09 -4.25
C GLN A 626 -32.41 4.04 -3.46
N GLN A 627 -31.32 3.56 -4.07
CA GLN A 627 -30.42 2.59 -3.46
C GLN A 627 -28.97 3.00 -3.68
N GLY A 628 -28.12 2.67 -2.71
CA GLY A 628 -26.69 2.97 -2.77
C GLY A 628 -25.90 2.07 -1.83
N SER A 629 -24.59 2.03 -2.00
CA SER A 629 -23.71 1.25 -1.13
C SER A 629 -22.38 1.94 -0.95
N ALA A 630 -21.82 1.84 0.25
CA ALA A 630 -20.43 2.16 0.52
C ALA A 630 -19.66 0.86 0.78
N LEU A 631 -18.47 0.76 0.20
CA LEU A 631 -17.63 -0.44 0.25
C LEU A 631 -16.25 -0.08 0.80
N GLN A 632 -15.82 -0.78 1.84
CA GLN A 632 -14.44 -0.77 2.31
C GLN A 632 -13.89 -2.20 2.29
N VAL A 633 -12.78 -2.43 1.60
CA VAL A 633 -12.11 -3.73 1.52
C VAL A 633 -10.64 -3.59 1.93
N SER A 634 -10.13 -4.57 2.66
CA SER A 634 -8.71 -4.75 2.90
C SER A 634 -8.37 -6.23 3.04
N PHE A 635 -7.47 -6.71 2.19
CA PHE A 635 -7.02 -8.10 2.24
C PHE A 635 -5.90 -8.33 3.26
N ARG A 636 -5.15 -7.28 3.64
CA ARG A 636 -4.09 -7.32 4.67
C ARG A 636 -3.61 -5.93 5.10
N PRO A 637 -3.55 -5.60 6.42
CA PRO A 637 -4.36 -6.19 7.49
C PRO A 637 -5.84 -5.85 7.29
N GLY A 638 -6.75 -6.55 7.96
CA GLY A 638 -8.17 -6.16 7.96
C GLY A 638 -8.40 -4.76 8.56
N VAL A 639 -9.61 -4.23 8.41
CA VAL A 639 -10.02 -2.93 8.95
C VAL A 639 -10.82 -3.11 10.24
N ALA A 640 -10.64 -2.22 11.21
CA ALA A 640 -11.36 -2.27 12.47
C ALA A 640 -12.86 -1.99 12.26
N LEU A 641 -13.73 -2.94 12.63
CA LEU A 641 -15.15 -2.93 12.31
C LEU A 641 -15.87 -1.67 12.78
N GLN A 642 -15.87 -1.38 14.09
CA GLN A 642 -16.72 -0.31 14.63
C GLN A 642 -16.29 1.08 14.15
N SER A 643 -14.99 1.37 14.17
CA SER A 643 -14.49 2.68 13.74
C SER A 643 -14.69 2.92 12.26
N THR A 644 -14.50 1.90 11.42
CA THR A 644 -14.66 2.00 9.96
C THR A 644 -16.15 2.14 9.61
N LEU A 645 -17.02 1.33 10.22
CA LEU A 645 -18.46 1.43 10.03
C LEU A 645 -18.98 2.82 10.43
N TYR A 646 -18.51 3.38 11.54
CA TYR A 646 -18.86 4.74 11.94
C TYR A 646 -18.41 5.79 10.91
N GLN A 647 -17.19 5.69 10.37
CA GLN A 647 -16.72 6.59 9.31
C GLN A 647 -17.58 6.49 8.06
N MET A 648 -17.99 5.29 7.67
CA MET A 648 -18.91 5.08 6.54
C MET A 648 -20.28 5.72 6.82
N CYS A 649 -20.79 5.65 8.07
CA CYS A 649 -22.01 6.34 8.47
C CYS A 649 -21.87 7.87 8.35
N GLN A 650 -20.71 8.44 8.69
CA GLN A 650 -20.45 9.87 8.53
C GLN A 650 -20.45 10.31 7.05
N GLN A 651 -19.85 9.51 6.18
CA GLN A 651 -19.84 9.77 4.74
C GLN A 651 -21.25 9.71 4.15
N ALA A 652 -22.02 8.69 4.52
CA ALA A 652 -23.43 8.56 4.13
C ALA A 652 -24.26 9.76 4.62
N ALA A 653 -24.11 10.16 5.88
CA ALA A 653 -24.82 11.32 6.42
C ALA A 653 -24.48 12.63 5.69
N ALA A 654 -23.20 12.85 5.34
CA ALA A 654 -22.78 14.02 4.58
C ALA A 654 -23.42 14.05 3.18
N MET A 655 -23.55 12.90 2.51
CA MET A 655 -24.26 12.77 1.23
C MET A 655 -25.74 13.18 1.39
N PHE A 656 -26.44 12.64 2.39
CA PHE A 656 -27.85 12.97 2.64
C PHE A 656 -28.06 14.45 2.97
N GLN A 657 -27.15 15.06 3.73
CA GLN A 657 -27.18 16.49 4.04
C GLN A 657 -27.02 17.36 2.79
N GLN A 658 -26.11 16.99 1.86
CA GLN A 658 -25.95 17.69 0.59
C GLN A 658 -27.20 17.62 -0.28
N GLN A 659 -27.91 16.49 -0.23
CA GLN A 659 -29.18 16.28 -0.94
C GLN A 659 -30.39 16.90 -0.22
N ARG A 660 -30.20 17.49 0.97
CA ARG A 660 -31.28 17.99 1.83
C ARG A 660 -32.34 16.92 2.13
N PHE A 661 -31.90 15.68 2.26
CA PHE A 661 -32.77 14.54 2.51
C PHE A 661 -33.37 14.59 3.92
N ASN A 662 -34.68 14.36 4.03
CA ASN A 662 -35.44 14.39 5.28
C ASN A 662 -36.26 13.10 5.55
N GLY A 663 -36.11 12.05 4.74
CA GLY A 663 -36.87 10.79 4.87
C GLY A 663 -36.20 9.73 5.75
N GLN A 664 -36.72 8.49 5.69
CA GLN A 664 -36.13 7.32 6.38
C GLN A 664 -35.10 6.60 5.51
N VAL A 665 -34.03 6.11 6.15
CA VAL A 665 -33.00 5.28 5.52
C VAL A 665 -33.06 3.88 6.11
N GLN A 666 -33.23 2.87 5.25
CA GLN A 666 -33.04 1.47 5.61
C GLN A 666 -31.59 1.07 5.34
N VAL A 667 -30.98 0.37 6.30
CA VAL A 667 -29.57 -0.01 6.26
C VAL A 667 -29.43 -1.53 6.30
N GLY A 668 -28.69 -2.07 5.34
CA GLY A 668 -28.15 -3.42 5.36
C GLY A 668 -26.65 -3.41 5.57
N LEU A 669 -26.13 -4.46 6.21
CA LEU A 669 -24.70 -4.62 6.48
C LEU A 669 -24.22 -6.00 6.03
N SER A 670 -23.13 -6.01 5.28
CA SER A 670 -22.44 -7.23 4.90
C SER A 670 -20.97 -7.15 5.27
N LEU A 671 -20.47 -8.18 5.96
CA LEU A 671 -19.11 -8.27 6.49
C LEU A 671 -18.40 -9.47 5.85
N GLY A 672 -17.20 -9.22 5.33
CA GLY A 672 -16.35 -10.23 4.71
C GLY A 672 -15.15 -10.60 5.57
N PHE A 673 -14.80 -11.89 5.58
CA PHE A 673 -13.74 -12.50 6.36
C PHE A 673 -12.89 -13.43 5.50
N ASP A 674 -11.73 -13.82 6.03
CA ASP A 674 -10.90 -14.92 5.52
C ASP A 674 -10.63 -14.88 4.00
N PRO A 675 -9.92 -13.86 3.48
CA PRO A 675 -9.69 -13.69 2.06
C PRO A 675 -8.92 -14.86 1.44
N ALA A 676 -9.43 -15.37 0.32
CA ALA A 676 -8.79 -16.35 -0.54
C ALA A 676 -8.53 -15.72 -1.92
N MET A 677 -7.39 -15.99 -2.56
CA MET A 677 -7.06 -15.42 -3.88
C MET A 677 -7.08 -16.51 -4.96
N HIS A 678 -7.80 -16.24 -6.05
CA HIS A 678 -8.12 -17.23 -7.08
C HIS A 678 -7.42 -16.99 -8.40
N GLY A 679 -6.83 -15.81 -8.61
CA GLY A 679 -6.13 -15.46 -9.83
C GLY A 679 -6.46 -14.06 -10.32
N GLN A 680 -6.55 -13.89 -11.64
CA GLN A 680 -6.81 -12.61 -12.30
C GLN A 680 -7.81 -12.80 -13.44
N GLY A 681 -8.72 -11.84 -13.58
CA GLY A 681 -9.68 -11.78 -14.67
C GLY A 681 -10.51 -13.05 -14.85
N VAL A 682 -10.84 -13.38 -16.11
CA VAL A 682 -11.59 -14.60 -16.49
C VAL A 682 -10.82 -15.89 -16.24
N HIS A 683 -9.51 -15.81 -16.06
CA HIS A 683 -8.64 -16.97 -15.86
C HIS A 683 -8.47 -17.33 -14.38
N ALA A 684 -9.19 -16.69 -13.47
CA ALA A 684 -9.20 -17.07 -12.07
C ALA A 684 -9.74 -18.50 -11.90
N ASP A 685 -9.01 -19.32 -11.13
CA ASP A 685 -9.43 -20.67 -10.77
C ASP A 685 -10.38 -20.58 -9.57
N LEU A 686 -11.68 -20.70 -9.83
CA LEU A 686 -12.74 -20.61 -8.82
C LEU A 686 -13.16 -21.98 -8.24
N GLN A 687 -12.41 -23.06 -8.49
CA GLN A 687 -12.76 -24.39 -7.99
C GLN A 687 -12.87 -24.41 -6.45
N GLY A 688 -13.94 -25.03 -5.95
CA GLY A 688 -14.19 -25.16 -4.50
C GLY A 688 -14.69 -23.89 -3.81
N VAL A 689 -14.98 -22.82 -4.55
CA VAL A 689 -15.69 -21.66 -4.01
C VAL A 689 -17.16 -21.99 -3.87
N ASP A 690 -17.71 -21.83 -2.66
CA ASP A 690 -19.13 -21.94 -2.39
C ASP A 690 -19.80 -20.55 -2.37
N PRO A 691 -20.61 -20.19 -3.39
CA PRO A 691 -21.27 -18.89 -3.46
C PRO A 691 -22.34 -18.70 -2.36
N ALA A 692 -22.79 -19.76 -1.68
CA ALA A 692 -23.74 -19.66 -0.60
C ALA A 692 -23.15 -19.00 0.66
N VAL A 693 -21.83 -19.11 0.85
CA VAL A 693 -21.13 -18.58 2.03
C VAL A 693 -20.00 -17.63 1.70
N ARG A 694 -19.60 -17.50 0.42
CA ARG A 694 -18.51 -16.59 0.02
C ARG A 694 -18.96 -15.55 -1.01
N ALA A 695 -18.55 -14.30 -0.79
CA ALA A 695 -18.61 -13.23 -1.79
C ALA A 695 -17.43 -13.33 -2.74
N LEU A 696 -17.64 -12.94 -3.99
CA LEU A 696 -16.61 -12.68 -4.98
C LEU A 696 -16.17 -11.22 -4.92
N VAL A 697 -14.87 -10.98 -5.02
CA VAL A 697 -14.29 -9.64 -5.06
C VAL A 697 -13.28 -9.56 -6.21
N ILE A 698 -13.44 -8.58 -7.09
CA ILE A 698 -12.49 -8.27 -8.17
C ILE A 698 -11.90 -6.90 -7.87
N SER A 699 -10.61 -6.83 -7.59
CA SER A 699 -10.00 -5.59 -7.09
C SER A 699 -8.61 -5.34 -7.67
N ASP A 700 -8.38 -4.10 -8.09
CA ASP A 700 -7.06 -3.54 -8.34
C ASP A 700 -6.75 -2.41 -7.32
N LYS A 701 -5.79 -1.53 -7.63
CA LYS A 701 -5.39 -0.41 -6.75
C LYS A 701 -6.41 0.75 -6.71
N THR A 702 -7.33 0.79 -7.66
CA THR A 702 -8.21 1.92 -7.96
C THR A 702 -9.69 1.57 -7.86
N HIS A 703 -10.07 0.37 -8.30
CA HIS A 703 -11.44 -0.10 -8.36
C HIS A 703 -11.57 -1.48 -7.71
N CYS A 704 -12.76 -1.72 -7.18
CA CYS A 704 -13.14 -2.92 -6.47
C CYS A 704 -14.62 -3.22 -6.76
N GLY A 705 -14.88 -4.39 -7.31
CA GLY A 705 -16.20 -4.98 -7.45
C GLY A 705 -16.40 -6.04 -6.39
N PHE A 706 -17.58 -6.06 -5.78
CA PHE A 706 -17.94 -6.96 -4.70
C PHE A 706 -19.34 -7.52 -4.99
N GLY A 707 -19.47 -8.85 -4.97
CA GLY A 707 -20.70 -9.54 -5.28
C GLY A 707 -20.94 -10.73 -4.35
N PHE A 708 -22.11 -10.77 -3.73
CA PHE A 708 -22.60 -11.88 -2.92
C PHE A 708 -24.04 -12.16 -3.34
N ASP A 709 -24.29 -13.37 -3.84
CA ASP A 709 -25.63 -13.81 -4.25
C ASP A 709 -25.69 -15.35 -4.17
N PRO A 710 -26.22 -15.92 -3.07
CA PRO A 710 -26.30 -17.37 -2.87
C PRO A 710 -27.11 -18.12 -3.94
N GLU A 711 -27.93 -17.41 -4.71
CA GLU A 711 -28.78 -18.02 -5.76
C GLU A 711 -28.07 -18.14 -7.11
N LYS A 712 -26.88 -17.54 -7.28
CA LYS A 712 -26.11 -17.54 -8.52
C LYS A 712 -24.89 -18.44 -8.45
N SER A 713 -24.44 -18.92 -9.61
CA SER A 713 -23.12 -19.54 -9.69
C SER A 713 -22.01 -18.50 -9.49
N ILE A 714 -20.83 -18.95 -9.08
CA ILE A 714 -19.69 -18.04 -8.89
C ILE A 714 -19.21 -17.44 -10.22
N GLU A 715 -19.37 -18.18 -11.33
CA GLU A 715 -19.06 -17.71 -12.68
C GLU A 715 -20.05 -16.62 -13.14
N GLU A 716 -21.34 -16.78 -12.85
CA GLU A 716 -22.35 -15.75 -13.13
C GLU A 716 -22.07 -14.46 -12.33
N LEU A 717 -21.68 -14.60 -11.06
CA LEU A 717 -21.27 -13.47 -10.23
C LEU A 717 -20.01 -12.79 -10.77
N GLN A 718 -19.02 -13.55 -11.23
CA GLN A 718 -17.79 -13.02 -11.82
C GLN A 718 -18.09 -12.19 -13.06
N GLU A 719 -18.88 -12.74 -13.97
CA GLU A 719 -19.25 -12.05 -15.20
C GLU A 719 -20.05 -10.77 -14.88
N GLN A 720 -21.00 -10.85 -13.95
CA GLN A 720 -21.78 -9.68 -13.53
C GLN A 720 -20.90 -8.57 -12.92
N LEU A 721 -19.90 -8.92 -12.11
CA LEU A 721 -18.96 -7.93 -11.55
C LEU A 721 -18.03 -7.36 -12.61
N ARG A 722 -17.49 -8.19 -13.50
CA ARG A 722 -16.64 -7.74 -14.61
C ARG A 722 -17.36 -6.74 -15.50
N GLN A 723 -18.61 -7.02 -15.87
CA GLN A 723 -19.40 -6.11 -16.71
C GLN A 723 -19.58 -4.73 -16.08
N ARG A 724 -19.78 -4.68 -14.76
CA ARG A 724 -19.98 -3.43 -14.00
C ARG A 724 -18.70 -2.70 -13.65
N LEU A 725 -17.55 -3.38 -13.67
CA LEU A 725 -16.26 -2.76 -13.40
C LEU A 725 -15.74 -1.99 -14.63
N PRO A 726 -14.94 -0.93 -14.42
CA PRO A 726 -14.22 -0.30 -15.51
C PRO A 726 -13.40 -1.36 -16.26
N ILE A 727 -13.35 -1.23 -17.60
CA ILE A 727 -12.68 -2.22 -18.47
C ILE A 727 -11.24 -2.53 -18.04
N SER A 728 -10.51 -1.51 -17.57
CA SER A 728 -9.12 -1.61 -17.09
C SER A 728 -8.96 -2.49 -15.85
N SER A 729 -10.07 -2.72 -15.15
CA SER A 729 -10.15 -3.44 -13.87
C SER A 729 -10.82 -4.80 -14.03
N ARG A 730 -11.31 -5.15 -15.23
CA ARG A 730 -11.95 -6.45 -15.49
C ARG A 730 -10.98 -7.61 -15.23
N ASP A 731 -9.71 -7.45 -15.60
CA ASP A 731 -8.66 -8.46 -15.41
C ASP A 731 -7.87 -8.30 -14.10
N ALA A 732 -8.42 -7.56 -13.14
CA ALA A 732 -7.83 -7.41 -11.83
C ALA A 732 -7.80 -8.72 -11.02
N SER A 733 -7.15 -8.67 -9.86
CA SER A 733 -7.06 -9.83 -8.98
C SER A 733 -8.43 -10.22 -8.43
N VAL A 734 -8.71 -11.53 -8.48
CA VAL A 734 -9.96 -12.13 -8.03
C VAL A 734 -9.74 -12.78 -6.68
N TYR A 735 -10.58 -12.41 -5.71
CA TYR A 735 -10.59 -12.91 -4.35
C TYR A 735 -11.99 -13.41 -3.98
N THR A 736 -12.08 -14.22 -2.93
CA THR A 736 -13.35 -14.47 -2.25
C THR A 736 -13.23 -14.28 -0.75
N LEU A 737 -14.33 -13.85 -0.13
CA LEU A 737 -14.43 -13.59 1.30
C LEU A 737 -15.58 -14.42 1.88
N HIS A 738 -15.37 -15.09 3.00
CA HIS A 738 -16.47 -15.72 3.75
C HIS A 738 -17.38 -14.61 4.32
N MET A 739 -18.68 -14.71 4.07
CA MET A 739 -19.65 -13.64 4.27
C MET A 739 -20.62 -13.85 5.43
N LEU A 740 -20.92 -12.75 6.12
CA LEU A 740 -22.15 -12.57 6.89
C LEU A 740 -22.88 -11.34 6.34
N SER A 741 -24.15 -11.49 6.05
CA SER A 741 -24.95 -10.41 5.45
C SER A 741 -26.33 -10.36 6.07
N THR A 742 -26.84 -9.14 6.33
CA THR A 742 -28.26 -8.93 6.64
C THR A 742 -29.14 -8.90 5.39
N LEU A 743 -28.53 -8.95 4.21
CA LEU A 743 -29.19 -8.91 2.90
C LEU A 743 -29.03 -10.24 2.17
N PRO A 744 -30.04 -10.70 1.42
CA PRO A 744 -29.98 -11.95 0.65
C PRO A 744 -28.95 -11.87 -0.48
N SER A 745 -28.78 -10.70 -1.10
CA SER A 745 -27.75 -10.46 -2.11
C SER A 745 -27.25 -9.01 -2.05
N VAL A 746 -25.98 -8.83 -2.42
CA VAL A 746 -25.30 -7.53 -2.45
C VAL A 746 -24.34 -7.48 -3.62
N ILE A 747 -24.52 -6.49 -4.50
CA ILE A 747 -23.61 -6.25 -5.63
C ILE A 747 -23.27 -4.78 -5.66
N CYS A 748 -21.99 -4.46 -5.47
CA CYS A 748 -21.50 -3.09 -5.53
C CYS A 748 -20.17 -3.02 -6.27
N VAL A 749 -19.95 -1.92 -7.00
CA VAL A 749 -18.69 -1.63 -7.68
C VAL A 749 -18.26 -0.23 -7.28
N SER A 750 -16.97 -0.07 -7.00
CA SER A 750 -16.35 1.23 -6.87
C SER A 750 -15.88 1.67 -8.24
N GLY A 751 -16.44 2.78 -8.72
CA GLY A 751 -16.15 3.34 -10.03
C GLY A 751 -17.07 4.52 -10.33
N PRO A 752 -16.70 5.37 -11.30
CA PRO A 752 -17.55 6.47 -11.72
C PRO A 752 -18.86 5.89 -12.30
N SER A 753 -20.00 6.35 -11.80
CA SER A 753 -21.30 6.05 -12.41
C SER A 753 -21.49 6.93 -13.64
N PRO A 754 -21.98 6.39 -14.76
CA PRO A 754 -22.25 7.18 -15.95
C PRO A 754 -23.34 8.23 -15.67
N LEU A 755 -23.17 9.42 -16.23
CA LEU A 755 -24.18 10.47 -16.17
C LEU A 755 -24.86 10.61 -17.55
N PRO A 756 -26.02 9.99 -17.82
CA PRO A 756 -26.67 10.02 -19.14
C PRO A 756 -27.40 11.35 -19.43
N ALA A 757 -26.82 12.48 -19.00
CA ALA A 757 -27.43 13.81 -19.15
C ALA A 757 -27.35 14.32 -20.60
N ARG A 758 -28.47 14.78 -21.15
CA ARG A 758 -28.57 15.34 -22.51
C ARG A 758 -28.43 16.87 -22.52
N GLY A 759 -28.42 17.48 -23.70
CA GLY A 759 -28.32 18.93 -23.90
C GLY A 759 -27.13 19.33 -24.76
N VAL A 760 -26.65 20.57 -24.57
CA VAL A 760 -25.50 21.10 -25.32
C VAL A 760 -24.23 20.89 -24.51
N ARG A 761 -23.22 20.24 -25.10
CA ARG A 761 -21.88 20.17 -24.49
C ARG A 761 -21.19 21.53 -24.61
N PRO A 762 -20.79 22.20 -23.52
CA PRO A 762 -20.01 23.43 -23.60
C PRO A 762 -18.63 23.21 -24.23
N ALA A 763 -18.03 24.25 -24.81
CA ALA A 763 -16.63 24.19 -25.28
C ALA A 763 -15.67 24.12 -24.08
N ALA A 764 -14.80 23.10 -24.04
CA ALA A 764 -13.87 22.88 -22.93
C ALA A 764 -12.48 23.48 -23.20
N VAL A 765 -12.06 23.56 -24.47
CA VAL A 765 -10.70 23.97 -24.85
C VAL A 765 -10.65 25.16 -25.81
N ALA A 766 -11.80 25.78 -26.12
CA ALA A 766 -11.85 27.09 -26.75
C ALA A 766 -11.04 28.13 -25.95
N GLY A 767 -10.19 28.89 -26.64
CA GLY A 767 -9.22 29.82 -26.07
C GLY A 767 -7.89 29.17 -25.64
N LYS A 768 -7.79 27.84 -25.63
CA LYS A 768 -6.55 27.10 -25.30
C LYS A 768 -5.97 26.36 -26.51
N PHE A 769 -6.79 25.51 -27.13
CA PHE A 769 -6.37 24.66 -28.26
C PHE A 769 -6.67 25.32 -29.61
N TYR A 770 -7.68 26.19 -29.65
CA TYR A 770 -8.05 27.03 -30.78
C TYR A 770 -8.67 28.34 -30.25
N PRO A 771 -8.74 29.43 -31.03
CA PRO A 771 -9.32 30.69 -30.57
C PRO A 771 -10.82 30.57 -30.22
N ALA A 772 -11.25 31.18 -29.10
CA ALA A 772 -12.66 31.16 -28.69
C ALA A 772 -13.56 32.07 -29.56
N GLU A 773 -13.01 33.16 -30.08
CA GLU A 773 -13.72 34.12 -30.95
C GLU A 773 -13.87 33.57 -32.38
N ASP A 774 -15.08 33.63 -32.94
CA ASP A 774 -15.43 33.05 -34.24
C ASP A 774 -14.53 33.56 -35.37
N ALA A 775 -14.28 34.88 -35.42
CA ALA A 775 -13.45 35.47 -36.47
C ALA A 775 -11.99 34.98 -36.42
N ALA A 776 -11.40 34.92 -35.22
CA ALA A 776 -10.03 34.46 -35.02
C ALA A 776 -9.90 32.95 -35.30
N ARG A 777 -10.89 32.14 -34.90
CA ARG A 777 -10.91 30.70 -35.20
C ARG A 777 -11.00 30.44 -36.69
N ARG A 778 -11.91 31.13 -37.40
CA ARG A 778 -12.06 31.00 -38.86
C ARG A 778 -10.83 31.46 -39.63
N ALA A 779 -10.14 32.51 -39.15
CA ALA A 779 -8.86 32.94 -39.71
C ALA A 779 -7.79 31.87 -39.56
N LEU A 780 -7.60 31.32 -38.34
CA LEU A 780 -6.67 30.20 -38.11
C LEU A 780 -7.00 29.00 -39.00
N VAL A 781 -8.27 28.61 -39.10
CA VAL A 781 -8.70 27.48 -39.94
C VAL A 781 -8.45 27.76 -41.43
N ALA A 782 -8.66 28.98 -41.91
CA ALA A 782 -8.34 29.35 -43.28
C ALA A 782 -6.84 29.25 -43.58
N ASP A 783 -5.98 29.66 -42.64
CA ASP A 783 -4.52 29.56 -42.78
C ASP A 783 -4.03 28.09 -42.83
N LEU A 784 -4.75 27.18 -42.16
CA LEU A 784 -4.45 25.74 -42.16
C LEU A 784 -4.96 25.01 -43.40
N LEU A 785 -5.85 25.63 -44.19
CA LEU A 785 -6.46 25.05 -45.39
C LEU A 785 -5.86 25.72 -46.65
N PRO A 786 -4.71 25.28 -47.16
CA PRO A 786 -4.12 25.85 -48.37
C PRO A 786 -5.04 25.67 -49.59
N ALA A 787 -4.86 26.48 -50.62
CA ALA A 787 -5.74 26.51 -51.80
C ALA A 787 -5.50 25.37 -52.82
N ASP A 788 -4.49 24.53 -52.58
CA ASP A 788 -4.05 23.52 -53.55
C ASP A 788 -5.08 22.41 -53.75
N GLU A 789 -5.31 21.95 -54.99
CA GLU A 789 -6.19 20.79 -55.22
C GLU A 789 -5.59 19.52 -54.60
N VAL A 790 -6.43 18.76 -53.89
CA VAL A 790 -6.06 17.45 -53.31
C VAL A 790 -6.96 16.36 -53.88
N THR A 791 -6.38 15.18 -54.14
CA THR A 791 -7.15 14.02 -54.58
C THR A 791 -8.06 13.55 -53.44
N GLN A 792 -9.36 13.65 -53.64
CA GLN A 792 -10.32 13.17 -52.65
C GLN A 792 -10.61 11.66 -52.84
N CYS A 793 -11.04 11.01 -51.77
CA CYS A 793 -11.50 9.62 -51.78
C CYS A 793 -12.58 9.39 -50.71
N GLN A 794 -13.15 8.18 -50.68
CA GLN A 794 -14.08 7.71 -49.64
C GLN A 794 -13.41 6.67 -48.75
N PRO A 795 -12.67 7.09 -47.70
CA PRO A 795 -12.00 6.15 -46.82
C PRO A 795 -13.01 5.38 -45.96
N LEU A 796 -12.61 4.18 -45.53
CA LEU A 796 -13.34 3.39 -44.54
C LEU A 796 -13.23 4.01 -43.14
N ALA A 797 -12.05 4.55 -42.83
CA ALA A 797 -11.75 5.26 -41.60
C ALA A 797 -10.58 6.23 -41.81
N VAL A 798 -10.37 7.17 -40.90
CA VAL A 798 -9.23 8.11 -40.93
C VAL A 798 -8.57 8.23 -39.56
N MET A 799 -7.30 8.60 -39.52
CA MET A 799 -6.58 8.99 -38.31
C MET A 799 -6.20 10.45 -38.38
N VAL A 800 -6.54 11.21 -37.33
CA VAL A 800 -6.39 12.66 -37.26
C VAL A 800 -5.81 13.07 -35.90
N PRO A 801 -4.77 13.93 -35.84
CA PRO A 801 -4.20 14.39 -34.57
C PRO A 801 -5.10 15.40 -33.86
N HIS A 802 -4.92 15.55 -32.54
CA HIS A 802 -5.79 16.37 -31.67
C HIS A 802 -5.07 17.30 -30.69
N ALA A 803 -3.77 17.53 -30.85
CA ALA A 803 -3.13 18.67 -30.20
C ALA A 803 -3.76 20.02 -30.64
N GLY A 804 -3.44 21.10 -29.93
CA GLY A 804 -3.92 22.44 -30.31
C GLY A 804 -3.59 22.78 -31.77
N LEU A 805 -4.54 23.40 -32.48
CA LEU A 805 -4.51 23.57 -33.94
C LEU A 805 -3.28 24.31 -34.46
N LYS A 806 -2.63 25.13 -33.63
CA LYS A 806 -1.34 25.75 -33.97
C LYS A 806 -0.19 24.75 -34.18
N TYR A 807 -0.29 23.55 -33.62
CA TYR A 807 0.73 22.50 -33.69
C TYR A 807 0.36 21.42 -34.70
N SER A 808 -0.79 20.78 -34.53
CA SER A 808 -1.22 19.63 -35.35
C SER A 808 -2.20 19.99 -36.46
N GLY A 809 -2.71 21.23 -36.50
CA GLY A 809 -3.81 21.62 -37.37
C GLY A 809 -3.51 21.47 -38.86
N ARG A 810 -2.25 21.61 -39.29
CA ARG A 810 -1.83 21.38 -40.68
C ARG A 810 -2.03 19.91 -41.08
N VAL A 811 -1.51 19.00 -40.25
CA VAL A 811 -1.64 17.55 -40.45
C VAL A 811 -3.11 17.15 -40.44
N ALA A 812 -3.89 17.66 -39.49
CA ALA A 812 -5.33 17.40 -39.42
C ALA A 812 -6.09 17.92 -40.65
N ALA A 813 -5.80 19.15 -41.10
CA ALA A 813 -6.38 19.74 -42.30
C ALA A 813 -6.05 18.92 -43.57
N ASN A 814 -4.82 18.42 -43.69
CA ASN A 814 -4.41 17.59 -44.82
C ASN A 814 -5.20 16.28 -44.89
N VAL A 815 -5.58 15.68 -43.76
CA VAL A 815 -6.46 14.50 -43.74
C VAL A 815 -7.89 14.88 -44.12
N TRP A 816 -8.49 15.87 -43.46
CA TRP A 816 -9.90 16.23 -43.68
C TRP A 816 -10.21 16.65 -45.11
N ARG A 817 -9.27 17.31 -45.81
CA ARG A 817 -9.47 17.75 -47.20
C ARG A 817 -9.49 16.61 -48.22
N ARG A 818 -8.93 15.44 -47.87
CA ARG A 818 -8.91 14.23 -48.73
C ARG A 818 -10.24 13.47 -48.75
N ILE A 819 -11.24 13.88 -47.96
CA ILE A 819 -12.48 13.11 -47.79
C ILE A 819 -13.60 13.69 -48.68
N GLU A 820 -14.20 12.85 -49.51
CA GLU A 820 -15.36 13.21 -50.33
C GLU A 820 -16.66 13.27 -49.51
N ASN A 821 -17.60 14.15 -49.91
CA ASN A 821 -18.98 14.17 -49.44
C ASN A 821 -19.14 14.25 -47.91
N LEU A 822 -18.26 14.97 -47.21
CA LEU A 822 -18.24 15.02 -45.75
C LEU A 822 -19.46 15.73 -45.12
N ALA A 823 -20.07 16.68 -45.84
CA ALA A 823 -21.12 17.55 -45.32
C ALA A 823 -22.39 16.83 -44.84
N ASP A 824 -22.75 15.68 -45.41
CA ASP A 824 -23.98 14.94 -45.04
C ASP A 824 -23.70 13.61 -44.31
N GLN A 825 -22.46 13.42 -43.83
CA GLN A 825 -22.06 12.20 -43.13
C GLN A 825 -22.24 12.30 -41.62
N THR A 826 -22.54 11.16 -40.99
CA THR A 826 -22.35 10.98 -39.55
C THR A 826 -20.92 10.53 -39.30
N LEU A 827 -20.22 11.22 -38.40
CA LEU A 827 -18.84 10.96 -38.01
C LEU A 827 -18.83 10.34 -36.61
N ILE A 828 -18.24 9.16 -36.46
CA ILE A 828 -17.94 8.58 -35.15
C ILE A 828 -16.49 8.94 -34.81
N ILE A 829 -16.31 9.96 -33.97
CA ILE A 829 -14.98 10.42 -33.54
C ILE A 829 -14.60 9.70 -32.25
N ILE A 830 -13.61 8.82 -32.36
CA ILE A 830 -13.14 7.93 -31.30
C ILE A 830 -11.82 8.50 -30.77
N SER A 831 -11.88 9.07 -29.57
CA SER A 831 -10.77 9.72 -28.89
C SER A 831 -10.29 8.87 -27.71
N PRO A 832 -9.00 8.96 -27.35
CA PRO A 832 -8.60 8.58 -26.01
C PRO A 832 -9.29 9.48 -24.97
N LYS A 833 -9.56 8.92 -23.80
CA LYS A 833 -10.05 9.65 -22.63
C LYS A 833 -8.87 10.12 -21.79
N HIS A 834 -8.69 11.44 -21.73
CA HIS A 834 -7.63 12.12 -21.01
C HIS A 834 -8.05 12.55 -19.59
N THR A 835 -9.35 12.58 -19.32
CA THR A 835 -9.90 13.06 -18.05
C THR A 835 -10.27 11.91 -17.12
N HIS A 836 -10.21 12.16 -15.80
CA HIS A 836 -10.57 11.16 -14.80
C HIS A 836 -12.08 11.03 -14.57
N ALA A 837 -12.87 12.02 -15.00
CA ALA A 837 -14.32 12.03 -14.81
C ALA A 837 -14.98 10.98 -15.69
N GLY A 838 -16.03 10.34 -15.18
CA GLY A 838 -16.85 9.40 -15.96
C GLY A 838 -16.17 8.07 -16.30
N VAL A 839 -16.95 7.19 -16.94
CA VAL A 839 -16.58 5.82 -17.32
C VAL A 839 -15.49 5.78 -18.39
N ASN A 840 -14.74 4.67 -18.44
CA ASN A 840 -13.59 4.52 -19.33
C ASN A 840 -13.95 4.35 -20.80
N TRP A 841 -15.13 3.81 -21.11
CA TRP A 841 -15.63 3.58 -22.46
C TRP A 841 -16.98 4.28 -22.58
N SER A 842 -16.91 5.54 -23.01
CA SER A 842 -18.04 6.46 -22.96
C SER A 842 -18.48 6.90 -24.35
N VAL A 843 -19.78 7.12 -24.49
CA VAL A 843 -20.42 7.75 -25.64
C VAL A 843 -21.06 9.04 -25.18
N SER A 844 -20.90 10.11 -25.96
CA SER A 844 -21.43 11.43 -25.63
C SER A 844 -22.96 11.43 -25.67
N PRO A 845 -23.64 11.74 -24.54
CA PRO A 845 -25.11 11.86 -24.51
C PRO A 845 -25.61 13.22 -25.00
N PHE A 846 -24.73 14.18 -25.28
CA PHE A 846 -25.11 15.53 -25.70
C PHE A 846 -25.74 15.55 -27.11
N ASP A 847 -26.75 16.40 -27.29
CA ASP A 847 -27.46 16.61 -28.56
C ASP A 847 -26.66 17.48 -29.53
N SER A 848 -25.72 18.28 -29.01
CA SER A 848 -24.82 19.11 -29.82
C SER A 848 -23.54 19.51 -29.07
N TRP A 849 -22.51 19.89 -29.82
CA TRP A 849 -21.20 20.33 -29.34
C TRP A 849 -21.03 21.83 -29.56
N GLN A 850 -20.96 22.61 -28.48
CA GLN A 850 -20.70 24.03 -28.57
C GLN A 850 -19.26 24.29 -28.99
N LEU A 851 -19.07 25.14 -30.00
CA LEU A 851 -17.78 25.65 -30.47
C LEU A 851 -17.54 27.08 -30.00
N SER A 852 -18.61 27.88 -29.95
CA SER A 852 -18.60 29.27 -29.47
C SER A 852 -19.97 29.67 -28.94
N LYS A 853 -20.12 30.92 -28.48
CA LYS A 853 -21.41 31.44 -28.00
C LYS A 853 -22.52 31.41 -29.06
N THR A 854 -22.14 31.39 -30.34
CA THR A 854 -23.02 31.54 -31.50
C THR A 854 -23.10 30.29 -32.37
N LEU A 855 -22.31 29.25 -32.06
CA LEU A 855 -22.15 28.08 -32.90
C LEU A 855 -22.13 26.78 -32.09
N ALA A 856 -22.93 25.82 -32.52
CA ALA A 856 -22.91 24.44 -32.04
C ALA A 856 -23.00 23.46 -33.23
N PHE A 857 -22.35 22.30 -33.09
CA PHE A 857 -22.30 21.22 -34.08
C PHE A 857 -23.27 20.10 -33.68
N ALA A 858 -24.06 19.57 -34.60
CA ALA A 858 -25.09 18.58 -34.27
C ALA A 858 -24.50 17.21 -33.90
N SER A 859 -25.16 16.50 -32.98
CA SER A 859 -24.88 15.09 -32.68
C SER A 859 -25.96 14.15 -33.20
N ASP A 860 -25.59 12.89 -33.43
CA ASP A 860 -26.52 11.81 -33.74
C ASP A 860 -26.86 11.04 -32.45
N SER A 861 -27.84 11.55 -31.71
CA SER A 861 -28.23 10.99 -30.42
C SER A 861 -28.85 9.59 -30.53
N GLU A 862 -29.46 9.26 -31.68
CA GLU A 862 -30.03 7.93 -31.91
C GLU A 862 -28.91 6.91 -32.10
N LEU A 863 -27.91 7.22 -32.91
CA LEU A 863 -26.73 6.38 -33.05
C LEU A 863 -25.94 6.26 -31.74
N ALA A 864 -25.84 7.34 -30.96
CA ALA A 864 -25.19 7.32 -29.64
C ALA A 864 -25.87 6.33 -28.69
N GLN A 865 -27.20 6.30 -28.65
CA GLN A 865 -27.96 5.33 -27.85
C GLN A 865 -27.74 3.90 -28.36
N ARG A 866 -27.85 3.67 -29.68
CA ARG A 866 -27.65 2.34 -30.27
C ARG A 866 -26.25 1.78 -30.01
N LEU A 867 -25.22 2.63 -30.04
CA LEU A 867 -23.86 2.22 -29.69
C LEU A 867 -23.78 1.67 -28.26
N CYS A 868 -24.47 2.28 -27.29
CA CYS A 868 -24.47 1.79 -25.92
C CYS A 868 -25.32 0.52 -25.74
N ASP A 869 -26.41 0.41 -26.50
CA ASP A 869 -27.32 -0.74 -26.41
C ASP A 869 -26.73 -2.00 -27.08
N GLU A 870 -25.94 -1.84 -28.15
CA GLU A 870 -25.47 -2.94 -29.00
C GLU A 870 -23.97 -3.25 -28.83
N VAL A 871 -23.17 -2.39 -28.19
CA VAL A 871 -21.71 -2.54 -28.05
C VAL A 871 -21.25 -2.41 -26.58
N ASP A 872 -20.99 -3.53 -25.90
CA ASP A 872 -20.33 -3.55 -24.60
C ASP A 872 -18.84 -3.13 -24.75
N PRO A 873 -18.28 -2.28 -23.87
CA PRO A 873 -18.87 -1.71 -22.65
C PRO A 873 -19.30 -0.23 -22.78
N LEU A 874 -19.73 0.22 -23.96
CA LEU A 874 -20.07 1.63 -24.20
C LEU A 874 -21.25 2.09 -23.34
N GLN A 875 -21.09 3.23 -22.69
CA GLN A 875 -22.10 3.84 -21.83
C GLN A 875 -22.26 5.34 -22.11
N LEU A 876 -23.49 5.83 -22.06
CA LEU A 876 -23.80 7.26 -22.18
C LEU A 876 -23.30 8.02 -20.94
N ASP A 877 -22.32 8.90 -21.10
CA ASP A 877 -21.74 9.61 -19.95
C ASP A 877 -21.27 11.04 -20.24
N ALA A 878 -22.08 12.03 -19.85
CA ALA A 878 -21.78 13.44 -19.96
C ALA A 878 -20.51 13.85 -19.19
N ALA A 879 -20.23 13.20 -18.05
CA ALA A 879 -19.09 13.56 -17.21
C ALA A 879 -17.76 13.24 -17.91
N ALA A 880 -17.68 12.12 -18.63
CA ALA A 880 -16.50 11.73 -19.40
C ALA A 880 -16.21 12.72 -20.55
N HIS A 881 -17.25 13.32 -21.13
CA HIS A 881 -17.11 14.21 -22.28
C HIS A 881 -16.98 15.69 -21.92
N GLN A 882 -17.39 16.11 -20.71
CA GLN A 882 -17.49 17.51 -20.31
C GLN A 882 -16.19 18.31 -20.54
N ASN A 883 -15.04 17.70 -20.26
CA ASN A 883 -13.71 18.33 -20.40
C ASN A 883 -12.80 17.59 -21.39
N GLU A 884 -13.30 16.57 -22.09
CA GLU A 884 -12.51 15.81 -23.06
C GLU A 884 -12.29 16.61 -24.34
N HIS A 885 -11.05 16.66 -24.83
CA HIS A 885 -10.66 17.55 -25.92
C HIS A 885 -10.44 16.85 -27.25
N GLY A 886 -10.10 15.56 -27.26
CA GLY A 886 -9.70 14.88 -28.50
C GLY A 886 -10.79 14.80 -29.57
N ILE A 887 -12.07 14.96 -29.18
CA ILE A 887 -13.21 15.10 -30.09
C ILE A 887 -13.39 16.57 -30.51
N GLU A 888 -13.39 17.50 -29.53
CA GLU A 888 -13.68 18.92 -29.73
C GLU A 888 -12.70 19.60 -30.68
N VAL A 889 -11.42 19.25 -30.62
CA VAL A 889 -10.35 19.89 -31.42
C VAL A 889 -10.52 19.67 -32.92
N GLN A 890 -11.26 18.65 -33.34
CA GLN A 890 -11.57 18.39 -34.75
C GLN A 890 -12.66 19.32 -35.30
N LEU A 891 -13.55 19.80 -34.43
CA LEU A 891 -14.77 20.52 -34.81
C LEU A 891 -14.53 21.86 -35.52
N PRO A 892 -13.48 22.67 -35.21
CA PRO A 892 -13.20 23.90 -35.96
C PRO A 892 -12.90 23.68 -37.44
N LEU A 893 -12.19 22.61 -37.81
CA LEU A 893 -11.93 22.28 -39.21
C LEU A 893 -13.22 21.79 -39.90
N LEU A 894 -14.01 20.98 -39.18
CA LEU A 894 -15.30 20.46 -39.66
C LEU A 894 -16.36 21.56 -39.82
N GLU A 895 -16.36 22.61 -39.00
CA GLU A 895 -17.22 23.79 -39.21
C GLU A 895 -17.05 24.31 -40.65
N LYS A 896 -15.81 24.39 -41.12
CA LYS A 896 -15.50 24.95 -42.44
C LYS A 896 -15.76 23.96 -43.57
N LEU A 897 -15.39 22.70 -43.38
CA LEU A 897 -15.39 21.68 -44.43
C LEU A 897 -16.73 20.93 -44.55
N ALA A 898 -17.46 20.76 -43.45
CA ALA A 898 -18.66 19.95 -43.36
C ALA A 898 -19.64 20.47 -42.29
N PRO A 899 -20.18 21.70 -42.44
CA PRO A 899 -21.01 22.35 -41.41
C PRO A 899 -22.31 21.61 -41.05
N THR A 900 -22.78 20.70 -41.92
CA THR A 900 -24.02 19.92 -41.75
C THR A 900 -23.79 18.49 -41.28
N ALA A 901 -22.53 18.07 -41.07
CA ALA A 901 -22.23 16.73 -40.59
C ALA A 901 -22.73 16.54 -39.14
N LYS A 902 -22.97 15.30 -38.75
CA LYS A 902 -23.30 14.95 -37.36
C LYS A 902 -22.11 14.27 -36.70
N VAL A 903 -21.91 14.53 -35.39
CA VAL A 903 -20.81 13.92 -34.63
C VAL A 903 -21.33 13.06 -33.49
N VAL A 904 -20.85 11.83 -33.43
CA VAL A 904 -20.94 10.96 -32.25
C VAL A 904 -19.54 10.83 -31.67
N GLY A 905 -19.37 11.29 -30.43
CA GLY A 905 -18.08 11.27 -29.74
C GLY A 905 -17.95 10.06 -28.83
N LEU A 906 -16.86 9.29 -28.98
CA LEU A 906 -16.48 8.21 -28.06
C LEU A 906 -15.18 8.61 -27.36
N ALA A 907 -15.13 8.44 -26.04
CA ALA A 907 -13.90 8.64 -25.26
C ALA A 907 -13.53 7.32 -24.56
N LEU A 908 -12.39 6.75 -24.96
CA LEU A 908 -11.95 5.39 -24.61
C LEU A 908 -10.64 5.41 -23.81
N GLN A 909 -10.53 4.61 -22.75
CA GLN A 909 -9.32 4.43 -21.97
C GLN A 909 -9.19 2.98 -21.48
N GLY A 910 -8.02 2.38 -21.74
CA GLY A 910 -7.74 1.00 -21.34
C GLY A 910 -8.57 -0.05 -22.08
N GLY A 911 -8.40 -1.30 -21.68
CA GLY A 911 -9.02 -2.49 -22.28
C GLY A 911 -7.96 -3.52 -22.66
N SER A 912 -8.24 -4.80 -22.42
CA SER A 912 -7.42 -5.91 -22.93
C SER A 912 -7.61 -6.09 -24.44
N TRP A 913 -6.78 -6.91 -25.08
CA TRP A 913 -6.97 -7.29 -26.48
C TRP A 913 -8.34 -7.96 -26.68
N GLU A 914 -8.71 -8.85 -25.77
CA GLU A 914 -9.97 -9.59 -25.77
C GLU A 914 -11.18 -8.65 -25.64
N ASP A 915 -11.09 -7.65 -24.75
CA ASP A 915 -12.13 -6.63 -24.60
C ASP A 915 -12.31 -5.81 -25.90
N ILE A 916 -11.20 -5.33 -26.47
CA ILE A 916 -11.23 -4.52 -27.70
C ILE A 916 -11.76 -5.36 -28.86
N GLN A 917 -11.36 -6.62 -28.98
CA GLN A 917 -11.84 -7.52 -30.03
C GLN A 917 -13.35 -7.80 -29.89
N ALA A 918 -13.84 -8.02 -28.68
CA ALA A 918 -15.26 -8.23 -28.42
C ALA A 918 -16.10 -7.00 -28.81
N ALA A 919 -15.67 -5.82 -28.37
CA ALA A 919 -16.31 -4.54 -28.73
C ALA A 919 -16.23 -4.28 -30.25
N ALA A 920 -15.09 -4.57 -30.88
CA ALA A 920 -14.89 -4.40 -32.32
C ALA A 920 -15.86 -5.24 -33.15
N LYS A 921 -16.09 -6.49 -32.73
CA LYS A 921 -17.04 -7.41 -33.38
C LYS A 921 -18.48 -6.91 -33.27
N GLN A 922 -18.88 -6.42 -32.09
CA GLN A 922 -20.22 -5.85 -31.87
C GLN A 922 -20.41 -4.56 -32.67
N LEU A 923 -19.41 -3.67 -32.66
CA LEU A 923 -19.40 -2.46 -33.47
C LEU A 923 -19.50 -2.78 -34.97
N ALA A 924 -18.79 -3.80 -35.46
CA ALA A 924 -18.92 -4.26 -36.85
C ALA A 924 -20.34 -4.72 -37.18
N GLY A 925 -20.99 -5.48 -36.28
CA GLY A 925 -22.38 -5.88 -36.42
C GLY A 925 -23.36 -4.69 -36.51
N LEU A 926 -23.19 -3.71 -35.63
CA LEU A 926 -23.96 -2.46 -35.67
C LEU A 926 -23.74 -1.72 -36.99
N LEU A 927 -22.48 -1.53 -37.42
CA LEU A 927 -22.15 -0.81 -38.65
C LEU A 927 -22.71 -1.48 -39.91
N GLN A 928 -22.83 -2.81 -39.95
CA GLN A 928 -23.49 -3.52 -41.06
C GLN A 928 -24.98 -3.19 -41.19
N SER A 929 -25.63 -2.81 -40.10
CA SER A 929 -27.06 -2.44 -40.08
C SER A 929 -27.34 -1.00 -40.51
N LEU A 930 -26.30 -0.17 -40.66
CA LEU A 930 -26.42 1.27 -40.93
C LEU A 930 -26.20 1.57 -42.42
N THR A 931 -27.07 2.38 -43.02
CA THR A 931 -26.93 2.87 -44.40
C THR A 931 -27.43 4.32 -44.49
N PRO A 932 -26.59 5.30 -44.86
CA PRO A 932 -25.16 5.17 -45.13
C PRO A 932 -24.36 4.82 -43.86
N ARG A 933 -23.22 4.16 -44.02
CA ARG A 933 -22.33 3.83 -42.89
C ARG A 933 -21.64 5.11 -42.39
N PRO A 934 -21.59 5.35 -41.06
CA PRO A 934 -20.81 6.45 -40.50
C PRO A 934 -19.31 6.32 -40.83
N LEU A 935 -18.62 7.46 -40.97
CA LEU A 935 -17.16 7.48 -41.08
C LEU A 935 -16.54 7.32 -39.69
N LEU A 936 -15.63 6.36 -39.55
CA LEU A 936 -14.86 6.16 -38.32
C LEU A 936 -13.63 7.09 -38.31
N VAL A 937 -13.46 7.83 -37.22
CA VAL A 937 -12.37 8.81 -37.07
C VAL A 937 -11.57 8.47 -35.82
N ILE A 938 -10.34 8.01 -36.01
CA ILE A 938 -9.35 7.77 -34.96
C ILE A 938 -8.74 9.13 -34.60
N SER A 939 -9.02 9.63 -33.40
CA SER A 939 -8.38 10.85 -32.90
C SER A 939 -7.12 10.48 -32.12
N SER A 940 -5.92 10.75 -32.67
CA SER A 940 -4.66 10.36 -32.05
C SER A 940 -3.49 11.29 -32.39
N ASP A 941 -2.81 11.77 -31.35
CA ASP A 941 -1.39 12.13 -31.43
C ASP A 941 -0.52 10.86 -31.27
N MET A 942 0.78 10.98 -31.57
CA MET A 942 1.73 9.87 -31.54
C MET A 942 2.53 9.84 -30.21
N ASN A 943 3.82 9.53 -30.22
CA ASN A 943 4.64 9.49 -29.03
C ASN A 943 4.80 10.88 -28.39
N HIS A 944 4.90 10.90 -27.07
CA HIS A 944 5.02 12.11 -26.25
C HIS A 944 6.36 12.14 -25.52
N PHE A 945 6.93 13.34 -25.46
CA PHE A 945 7.97 13.76 -24.52
C PHE A 945 9.33 13.07 -24.64
N ALA A 946 9.60 12.40 -25.75
CA ALA A 946 10.97 12.07 -26.17
C ALA A 946 11.63 13.29 -26.86
N ASN A 947 12.95 13.27 -27.01
CA ASN A 947 13.61 14.22 -27.91
C ASN A 947 13.22 13.93 -29.38
N ASP A 948 13.34 14.92 -30.26
CA ASP A 948 12.81 14.85 -31.64
C ASP A 948 13.29 13.64 -32.44
N ALA A 949 14.58 13.27 -32.32
CA ALA A 949 15.13 12.13 -33.04
C ALA A 949 14.54 10.80 -32.56
N GLU A 950 14.46 10.62 -31.23
CA GLU A 950 13.88 9.41 -30.65
C GLU A 950 12.35 9.34 -30.85
N ASN A 951 11.66 10.49 -30.77
CA ASN A 951 10.21 10.55 -31.02
C ASN A 951 9.90 10.10 -32.45
N ARG A 952 10.63 10.60 -33.44
CA ARG A 952 10.47 10.19 -34.85
C ARG A 952 10.74 8.70 -35.05
N ARG A 953 11.73 8.14 -34.34
CA ARG A 953 12.01 6.69 -34.38
C ARG A 953 10.86 5.87 -33.80
N LEU A 954 10.34 6.25 -32.64
CA LEU A 954 9.21 5.57 -31.98
C LEU A 954 7.91 5.71 -32.80
N ASP A 955 7.63 6.90 -33.31
CA ASP A 955 6.46 7.16 -34.15
C ASP A 955 6.50 6.33 -35.43
N ARG A 956 7.67 6.20 -36.07
CA ARG A 956 7.81 5.36 -37.26
C ARG A 956 7.50 3.89 -36.97
N LEU A 957 7.95 3.35 -35.82
CA LEU A 957 7.61 1.99 -35.41
C LEU A 957 6.09 1.80 -35.25
N ALA A 958 5.41 2.75 -34.60
CA ALA A 958 3.97 2.71 -34.44
C ALA A 958 3.23 2.83 -35.78
N LEU A 959 3.64 3.75 -36.65
CA LEU A 959 3.04 3.93 -37.97
C LEU A 959 3.29 2.73 -38.89
N ASP A 960 4.46 2.09 -38.84
CA ASP A 960 4.73 0.88 -39.63
C ASP A 960 3.87 -0.30 -39.16
N ALA A 961 3.58 -0.39 -37.86
CA ALA A 961 2.65 -1.37 -37.33
C ALA A 961 1.19 -1.04 -37.73
N LEU A 962 0.77 0.22 -37.66
CA LEU A 962 -0.52 0.70 -38.17
C LEU A 962 -0.68 0.35 -39.65
N ASN A 963 0.35 0.63 -40.46
CA ASN A 963 0.35 0.41 -41.91
C ASN A 963 0.25 -1.06 -42.32
N SER A 964 0.56 -2.01 -41.42
CA SER A 964 0.33 -3.42 -41.70
C SER A 964 -1.14 -3.86 -41.58
N GLY A 965 -2.04 -3.00 -41.12
CA GLY A 965 -3.46 -3.33 -40.92
C GLY A 965 -3.70 -4.37 -39.82
N ASP A 966 -2.69 -4.64 -38.98
CA ASP A 966 -2.75 -5.64 -37.92
C ASP A 966 -2.91 -4.95 -36.54
N PRO A 967 -4.14 -4.94 -35.98
CA PRO A 967 -4.41 -4.27 -34.71
C PRO A 967 -3.64 -4.89 -33.53
N GLN A 968 -3.43 -6.21 -33.52
CA GLN A 968 -2.69 -6.87 -32.45
C GLN A 968 -1.22 -6.48 -32.50
N ARG A 969 -0.62 -6.46 -33.70
CA ARG A 969 0.76 -6.02 -33.90
C ARG A 969 0.97 -4.57 -33.46
N LEU A 970 0.02 -3.67 -33.74
CA LEU A 970 0.09 -2.28 -33.28
C LEU A 970 0.09 -2.19 -31.75
N LEU A 971 -0.83 -2.91 -31.10
CA LEU A 971 -0.92 -2.96 -29.63
C LEU A 971 0.37 -3.49 -28.99
N GLU A 972 0.91 -4.59 -29.51
CA GLU A 972 2.15 -5.22 -29.04
C GLU A 972 3.37 -4.32 -29.26
N THR A 973 3.46 -3.65 -30.41
CA THR A 973 4.58 -2.75 -30.76
C THR A 973 4.61 -1.58 -29.79
N CYS A 974 3.48 -0.90 -29.59
CA CYS A 974 3.42 0.25 -28.69
C CYS A 974 3.66 -0.15 -27.23
N THR A 975 3.15 -1.30 -26.80
CA THR A 975 3.37 -1.80 -25.42
C THR A 975 4.82 -2.19 -25.18
N THR A 976 5.44 -2.93 -26.12
CA THR A 976 6.82 -3.44 -25.98
C THR A 976 7.86 -2.33 -25.99
N HIS A 977 7.61 -1.28 -26.79
CA HIS A 977 8.51 -0.14 -26.94
C HIS A 977 8.13 1.07 -26.07
N GLU A 978 7.15 0.93 -25.18
CA GLU A 978 6.65 1.99 -24.29
C GLU A 978 6.27 3.28 -25.06
N ILE A 979 5.66 3.12 -26.25
CA ILE A 979 5.25 4.24 -27.11
C ILE A 979 3.97 4.84 -26.56
N SER A 980 4.00 6.11 -26.19
CA SER A 980 2.88 6.80 -25.55
C SER A 980 1.88 7.38 -26.56
N MET A 981 1.53 6.62 -27.60
CA MET A 981 0.50 6.98 -28.58
C MET A 981 -0.85 7.08 -27.88
N CYS A 982 -1.45 8.27 -27.83
CA CYS A 982 -2.65 8.48 -27.02
C CYS A 982 -3.86 7.71 -27.59
N GLY A 983 -4.07 7.74 -28.91
CA GLY A 983 -5.17 7.05 -29.59
C GLY A 983 -4.90 5.59 -29.94
N LEU A 984 -4.02 4.89 -29.19
CA LEU A 984 -3.73 3.46 -29.41
C LEU A 984 -5.00 2.59 -29.37
N VAL A 985 -5.79 2.69 -28.29
CA VAL A 985 -7.04 1.91 -28.15
C VAL A 985 -8.05 2.25 -29.25
N PRO A 986 -8.35 3.55 -29.54
CA PRO A 986 -9.14 3.93 -30.71
C PRO A 986 -8.67 3.31 -32.03
N ALA A 987 -7.36 3.34 -32.32
CA ALA A 987 -6.81 2.81 -33.56
C ALA A 987 -6.97 1.29 -33.67
N VAL A 988 -6.66 0.56 -32.59
CA VAL A 988 -6.81 -0.90 -32.50
C VAL A 988 -8.28 -1.31 -32.68
N LEU A 989 -9.21 -0.61 -32.00
CA LEU A 989 -10.65 -0.85 -32.14
C LEU A 989 -11.12 -0.69 -33.58
N VAL A 990 -10.76 0.42 -34.24
CA VAL A 990 -11.18 0.70 -35.62
C VAL A 990 -10.61 -0.32 -36.60
N LEU A 991 -9.31 -0.63 -36.52
CA LEU A 991 -8.68 -1.61 -37.40
C LEU A 991 -9.33 -3.00 -37.24
N GLU A 992 -9.58 -3.44 -36.00
CA GLU A 992 -10.23 -4.72 -35.76
C GLU A 992 -11.68 -4.71 -36.23
N THR A 993 -12.44 -3.63 -36.02
CA THR A 993 -13.80 -3.49 -36.55
C THR A 993 -13.84 -3.62 -38.07
N LEU A 994 -12.91 -2.98 -38.79
CA LEU A 994 -12.83 -3.10 -40.25
C LEU A 994 -12.48 -4.53 -40.70
N ARG A 995 -11.60 -5.23 -39.97
CA ARG A 995 -11.32 -6.65 -40.23
C ARG A 995 -12.55 -7.54 -40.00
N GLN A 996 -13.32 -7.28 -38.94
CA GLN A 996 -14.56 -8.00 -38.63
C GLN A 996 -15.68 -7.72 -39.66
N LEU A 997 -15.67 -6.57 -40.33
CA LEU A 997 -16.54 -6.28 -41.48
C LEU A 997 -16.17 -7.08 -42.74
N GLY A 998 -15.01 -7.75 -42.76
CA GLY A 998 -14.54 -8.53 -43.89
C GLY A 998 -14.12 -7.68 -45.10
N GLN A 999 -13.83 -6.39 -44.91
CA GLN A 999 -13.40 -5.49 -45.97
C GLN A 999 -11.86 -5.44 -45.99
N PRO A 1000 -11.19 -5.87 -47.08
CA PRO A 1000 -9.75 -5.69 -47.22
C PRO A 1000 -9.44 -4.18 -47.34
N PHE A 1001 -8.36 -3.75 -46.71
CA PHE A 1001 -7.97 -2.35 -46.66
C PHE A 1001 -6.45 -2.20 -46.53
N HIS A 1002 -5.96 -1.04 -46.93
CA HIS A 1002 -4.61 -0.57 -46.62
C HIS A 1002 -4.64 0.81 -45.99
N VAL A 1003 -3.54 1.17 -45.33
CA VAL A 1003 -3.35 2.48 -44.70
C VAL A 1003 -2.45 3.35 -45.57
N GLU A 1004 -2.93 4.54 -45.92
CA GLU A 1004 -2.18 5.58 -46.62
C GLU A 1004 -1.79 6.67 -45.62
N GLU A 1005 -0.49 6.87 -45.39
CA GLU A 1005 0.02 7.99 -44.60
C GLU A 1005 -0.14 9.31 -45.39
N VAL A 1006 -0.78 10.31 -44.80
CA VAL A 1006 -1.10 11.60 -45.44
C VAL A 1006 -0.03 12.64 -45.13
N ASP A 1007 0.31 12.80 -43.85
CA ASP A 1007 1.26 13.81 -43.38
C ASP A 1007 1.81 13.42 -41.99
N TYR A 1008 3.00 13.90 -41.68
CA TYR A 1008 3.67 13.67 -40.39
C TYR A 1008 4.47 14.91 -39.97
N ALA A 1009 4.36 15.29 -38.70
CA ALA A 1009 5.08 16.42 -38.11
C ALA A 1009 5.41 16.17 -36.63
N THR A 1010 6.29 16.99 -36.06
CA THR A 1010 6.48 17.06 -34.61
C THR A 1010 6.29 18.48 -34.09
N SER A 1011 5.99 18.63 -32.79
CA SER A 1011 5.85 19.95 -32.16
C SER A 1011 7.09 20.85 -32.31
N ALA A 1012 8.27 20.25 -32.52
CA ALA A 1012 9.52 20.98 -32.78
C ALA A 1012 9.48 21.86 -34.03
N GLU A 1013 8.65 21.53 -35.03
CA GLU A 1013 8.52 22.34 -36.25
C GLU A 1013 7.92 23.72 -35.97
N ILE A 1014 7.13 23.84 -34.90
CA ILE A 1014 6.49 25.09 -34.49
C ILE A 1014 7.21 25.72 -33.30
N SER A 1015 7.62 24.93 -32.31
CA SER A 1015 8.26 25.45 -31.09
C SER A 1015 9.76 25.73 -31.26
N GLY A 1016 10.44 25.06 -32.19
CA GLY A 1016 11.90 25.02 -32.29
C GLY A 1016 12.60 24.18 -31.21
N ASP A 1017 11.87 23.71 -30.19
CA ASP A 1017 12.41 22.88 -29.11
C ASP A 1017 12.43 21.41 -29.51
N LYS A 1018 13.63 20.84 -29.62
CA LYS A 1018 13.86 19.43 -29.97
C LYS A 1018 14.09 18.51 -28.76
N SER A 1019 14.15 19.06 -27.55
CA SER A 1019 14.47 18.28 -26.35
C SER A 1019 13.32 17.42 -25.88
N ARG A 1020 12.08 17.86 -26.13
CA ARG A 1020 10.85 17.22 -25.68
C ARG A 1020 9.70 17.55 -26.63
N VAL A 1021 9.34 16.61 -27.50
CA VAL A 1021 8.36 16.85 -28.57
C VAL A 1021 7.12 15.96 -28.44
N VAL A 1022 6.09 16.25 -29.23
CA VAL A 1022 4.94 15.37 -29.48
C VAL A 1022 4.87 15.14 -30.99
N GLY A 1023 4.63 13.90 -31.41
CA GLY A 1023 4.44 13.53 -32.81
C GLY A 1023 3.00 13.65 -33.27
N TYR A 1024 2.79 14.04 -34.53
CA TYR A 1024 1.48 14.19 -35.16
C TYR A 1024 1.50 13.45 -36.49
N ALA A 1025 0.56 12.54 -36.70
CA ALA A 1025 0.42 11.80 -37.96
C ALA A 1025 -1.02 11.82 -38.43
N GLY A 1026 -1.20 11.91 -39.75
CA GLY A 1026 -2.48 11.79 -40.42
C GLY A 1026 -2.48 10.59 -41.35
N ALA A 1027 -3.56 9.80 -41.37
CA ALA A 1027 -3.67 8.63 -42.25
C ALA A 1027 -5.09 8.40 -42.75
N LEU A 1028 -5.21 7.79 -43.92
CA LEU A 1028 -6.46 7.28 -44.49
C LEU A 1028 -6.43 5.76 -44.46
N ILE A 1029 -7.54 5.12 -44.11
CA ILE A 1029 -7.73 3.68 -44.21
C ILE A 1029 -8.73 3.45 -45.34
N VAL A 1030 -8.25 2.94 -46.47
CA VAL A 1030 -9.00 2.86 -47.72
C VAL A 1030 -9.22 1.40 -48.11
N ALA A 1031 -10.35 1.11 -48.75
CA ALA A 1031 -10.62 -0.24 -49.24
C ALA A 1031 -9.64 -0.60 -50.38
N ASP A 1032 -9.24 -1.87 -50.42
CA ASP A 1032 -8.40 -2.44 -51.48
C ASP A 1032 -9.13 -2.62 -52.82
#